data_AF-A5IZ82-F1
#
_entry.id   AF-A5IZ82-F1
#
_cell.length_a   1.000
_cell.length_b   1.000
_cell.length_c   1.000
_cell.angle_alpha   90.00
_cell.angle_beta   90.00
_cell.angle_gamma   90.00
#
_symmetry.space_group_name_H-M   'P 1'
#
loop_
_entity.id
_entity.type
_entity.pdbx_description
1 polymer ?
#
loop_
_entity_poly.entity_id
_entity_poly.type
_entity_poly.pdbx_seq_one_letter_code
_entity_poly.pdbx_strand_id
1 'polypeptide(L)'
;MKRIKKCYVNLALACSFSSVFASASCIAKGTDSSSNVINNSVNIVNSLTPSSNEFNAEHNTENAAENRNRSKAPSNDQKAYETATPVSSQIIYNSINRTILGPEVIDISNIQSISSVESRVPELDSFYIEHTKKDFVEKELSESQIESMILNYGVSPNFYSHPKYTIDAQNIRLDSNGAQTIKLNLIDSKTKEKVTDDVQWYQRNWYATKEVAKAGEDVSDGKLTLTSDGNIKGKSHTKNDFGKVQVWAHYKGYLYSTMVDVDSVDLTKSISENAQARARAKDIAKEWQGLPTLEKITEAYKWMTKNVKYDYSQTNLVDDQSAYSALVKLSTVCTGYAKGFKMIMDELGVPCKFISGTADYGTLTGHITNHAWNLVEVDGVWYHVDATSDRAEKENEGKFNFFMMNDDDFIKASIFNRGIVKTGERFRNLKISNYVNSKDDILVSIDRQLGGMDKLPSSIKFNVAPSSYKNVLEAFKTAELELNETRPTAKITHPYVTYDEITYYFNQPSKQIELKNVNASVKKHTLSNKELGQYALKVKINNSDNNIDLKPGNFIVKNAYVKEAIKDNDGYTLILDHFSKYGDVEVELEDIKKLGFKFDISNKKVNFNVIKNQKPAATINAVGENRIKVSGVNSNMEYRNNSNEWKSFEHDNQVLDKVFLGNFSIRVKNTNNSLESDIQDFVITKGRDLDKIVKKYNSNMLIGVDSTMEYRLKDATEWTPITTTKLTLNPGEYLVRVAPNNNELASEALKVVIS
;
A
#
# COMPACT_ATOMS: atom_id res chain seq x y z
N MET A 1 -33.21 -20.78 -40.23
CA MET A 1 -31.86 -21.10 -40.77
C MET A 1 -30.79 -20.42 -39.89
N LYS A 2 -29.51 -20.82 -40.00
CA LYS A 2 -28.39 -20.33 -39.15
C LYS A 2 -27.87 -18.95 -39.57
N ARG A 3 -27.48 -18.11 -38.59
CA ARG A 3 -26.29 -17.21 -38.53
C ARG A 3 -26.45 -16.28 -37.31
N ILE A 4 -25.79 -16.53 -36.18
CA ILE A 4 -24.38 -16.18 -35.89
C ILE A 4 -24.10 -14.67 -36.10
N LYS A 5 -24.01 -13.93 -35.00
CA LYS A 5 -23.14 -12.75 -34.84
C LYS A 5 -22.40 -12.88 -33.51
N LYS A 6 -21.10 -12.58 -33.50
CA LYS A 6 -20.27 -12.57 -32.29
C LYS A 6 -20.59 -11.30 -31.48
N CYS A 7 -20.72 -11.41 -30.16
CA CYS A 7 -20.60 -10.26 -29.27
C CYS A 7 -19.16 -10.20 -28.75
N TYR A 8 -18.45 -9.10 -29.03
CA TYR A 8 -17.26 -8.75 -28.26
C TYR A 8 -17.73 -7.99 -27.02
N VAL A 9 -17.47 -8.53 -25.83
CA VAL A 9 -17.72 -7.83 -24.56
C VAL A 9 -16.40 -7.20 -24.12
N ASN A 10 -16.34 -5.87 -24.11
CA ASN A 10 -15.20 -5.15 -23.55
C ASN A 10 -15.25 -5.25 -22.01
N LEU A 11 -14.21 -5.84 -21.42
CA LEU A 11 -14.11 -6.04 -19.97
C LEU A 11 -13.50 -4.81 -19.29
N ALA A 12 -14.34 -3.92 -18.76
CA ALA A 12 -13.89 -2.68 -18.11
C ALA A 12 -14.83 -2.23 -16.98
N LEU A 13 -14.95 -3.01 -15.90
CA LEU A 13 -15.70 -2.58 -14.71
C LEU A 13 -15.33 -3.35 -13.42
N ALA A 14 -14.27 -2.89 -12.75
CA ALA A 14 -13.97 -3.21 -11.36
C ALA A 14 -13.41 -1.96 -10.67
N CYS A 15 -14.17 -1.34 -9.77
CA CYS A 15 -13.75 -0.11 -9.11
C CYS A 15 -12.68 -0.39 -8.05
N SER A 16 -11.55 0.31 -8.13
CA SER A 16 -10.64 0.49 -7.00
C SER A 16 -11.28 1.43 -5.98
N PHE A 17 -11.23 1.07 -4.69
CA PHE A 17 -11.57 2.00 -3.61
C PHE A 17 -10.38 2.93 -3.36
N SER A 18 -10.30 3.98 -4.17
CA SER A 18 -9.38 5.12 -4.00
C SER A 18 -10.03 6.34 -4.64
N SER A 19 -10.65 7.21 -3.85
CA SER A 19 -11.44 8.35 -4.33
C SER A 19 -10.56 9.51 -4.81
N VAL A 20 -10.20 9.49 -6.10
CA VAL A 20 -9.63 10.63 -6.82
C VAL A 20 -10.41 10.79 -8.13
N PHE A 21 -11.02 11.95 -8.34
CA PHE A 21 -11.75 12.23 -9.58
C PHE A 21 -10.79 12.56 -10.71
N ALA A 22 -10.83 11.77 -11.79
CA ALA A 22 -10.19 12.09 -13.07
C ALA A 22 -11.24 12.04 -14.18
N SER A 23 -11.58 13.21 -14.75
CA SER A 23 -12.62 13.34 -15.76
C SER A 23 -12.10 13.01 -17.16
N ALA A 24 -12.48 11.84 -17.69
CA ALA A 24 -12.23 11.47 -19.09
C ALA A 24 -13.52 11.62 -19.93
N SER A 25 -13.47 12.44 -20.98
CA SER A 25 -14.62 12.65 -21.88
C SER A 25 -14.57 11.68 -23.07
N CYS A 26 -15.66 10.95 -23.30
CA CYS A 26 -15.75 9.98 -24.40
C CYS A 26 -16.28 10.64 -25.69
N ILE A 27 -15.45 10.67 -26.74
CA ILE A 27 -15.86 11.11 -28.08
C ILE A 27 -16.29 9.90 -28.92
N ALA A 28 -17.55 9.86 -29.34
CA ALA A 28 -18.05 8.90 -30.32
C ALA A 28 -17.70 9.35 -31.75
N LYS A 29 -17.36 8.41 -32.65
CA LYS A 29 -17.13 8.71 -34.07
C LYS A 29 -18.40 8.50 -34.90
N GLY A 30 -18.76 9.50 -35.71
CA GLY A 30 -19.83 9.43 -36.70
C GLY A 30 -19.54 10.32 -37.92
N THR A 31 -19.17 9.67 -39.04
CA THR A 31 -19.30 10.10 -40.45
C THR A 31 -19.32 11.59 -40.81
N ASP A 32 -18.23 12.04 -41.44
CA ASP A 32 -18.10 12.99 -42.54
C ASP A 32 -19.21 14.02 -42.84
N SER A 33 -18.87 15.30 -42.72
CA SER A 33 -18.94 16.22 -43.88
C SER A 33 -18.09 17.50 -43.66
N SER A 34 -17.63 18.06 -44.76
CA SER A 34 -16.67 19.16 -44.89
C SER A 34 -16.95 20.46 -44.10
N SER A 35 -15.93 21.03 -43.45
CA SER A 35 -15.27 22.27 -43.92
C SER A 35 -14.10 22.74 -43.02
N ASN A 36 -13.27 23.63 -43.57
CA ASN A 36 -11.93 24.00 -43.09
C ASN A 36 -11.89 24.69 -41.71
N VAL A 37 -10.92 24.32 -40.87
CA VAL A 37 -10.39 25.15 -39.76
C VAL A 37 -8.85 25.14 -39.83
N ILE A 38 -8.22 26.25 -39.45
CA ILE A 38 -6.79 26.49 -39.61
C ILE A 38 -5.97 25.78 -38.52
N ASN A 39 -4.87 25.14 -38.91
CA ASN A 39 -3.90 24.53 -38.00
C ASN A 39 -3.12 25.57 -37.19
N ASN A 40 -2.93 25.30 -35.90
CA ASN A 40 -1.72 25.69 -35.17
C ASN A 40 -1.46 24.67 -34.05
N SER A 41 -0.50 23.78 -34.27
CA SER A 41 -0.14 22.71 -33.34
C SER A 41 1.15 23.06 -32.58
N VAL A 42 1.10 22.98 -31.25
CA VAL A 42 2.30 23.03 -30.38
C VAL A 42 2.56 21.62 -29.88
N ASN A 43 3.73 21.07 -30.19
CA ASN A 43 4.13 19.73 -29.77
C ASN A 43 4.58 19.75 -28.31
N ILE A 44 4.09 18.79 -27.50
CA ILE A 44 4.69 18.44 -26.22
C ILE A 44 5.48 17.15 -26.42
N VAL A 45 6.81 17.25 -26.34
CA VAL A 45 7.72 16.10 -26.41
C VAL A 45 8.08 15.69 -24.99
N ASN A 46 7.58 14.52 -24.56
CA ASN A 46 8.04 13.88 -23.33
C ASN A 46 9.27 13.01 -23.63
N SER A 47 10.43 13.41 -23.11
CA SER A 47 11.66 12.60 -23.14
C SER A 47 12.37 12.64 -21.79
N LEU A 48 12.31 11.54 -21.05
CA LEU A 48 13.16 11.27 -19.90
C LEU A 48 13.99 10.02 -20.21
N THR A 49 15.28 10.21 -20.46
CA THR A 49 16.27 9.13 -20.56
C THR A 49 17.09 9.05 -19.26
N PRO A 50 17.44 7.84 -18.79
CA PRO A 50 18.25 7.67 -17.58
C PRO A 50 19.72 7.97 -17.85
N SER A 51 20.41 8.56 -16.86
CA SER A 51 21.85 8.82 -16.91
C SER A 51 22.66 7.64 -16.36
N SER A 52 23.37 6.93 -17.23
CA SER A 52 24.45 6.01 -16.84
C SER A 52 25.80 6.74 -16.87
N ASN A 53 26.54 6.71 -15.76
CA ASN A 53 27.96 7.09 -15.74
C ASN A 53 28.81 5.86 -16.03
N GLU A 54 29.70 5.93 -17.01
CA GLU A 54 30.89 5.07 -17.07
C GLU A 54 32.08 5.83 -17.69
N PHE A 55 33.24 5.18 -17.79
CA PHE A 55 34.56 5.81 -17.72
C PHE A 55 35.20 6.25 -19.05
N ASN A 56 36.35 6.95 -18.91
CA ASN A 56 37.41 7.23 -19.91
C ASN A 56 37.18 8.42 -20.88
N ALA A 57 38.22 9.13 -21.35
CA ALA A 57 39.58 9.32 -20.83
C ALA A 57 40.28 10.50 -21.55
N GLU A 58 41.34 11.02 -20.92
CA GLU A 58 42.54 11.65 -21.51
C GLU A 58 42.52 13.00 -22.29
N HIS A 59 43.56 13.78 -21.94
CA HIS A 59 44.40 14.67 -22.75
C HIS A 59 43.94 16.07 -23.26
N ASN A 60 44.74 17.07 -22.83
CA ASN A 60 45.15 18.30 -23.56
C ASN A 60 44.05 19.37 -23.80
N THR A 61 44.26 20.70 -23.89
CA THR A 61 45.33 21.71 -23.61
C THR A 61 44.62 23.10 -23.72
N GLU A 62 45.07 24.27 -23.22
CA GLU A 62 46.34 24.75 -22.64
C GLU A 62 46.13 26.05 -21.79
N ASN A 63 47.22 26.75 -21.43
CA ASN A 63 47.49 28.21 -21.33
C ASN A 63 46.33 29.27 -21.39
N ALA A 64 46.45 30.49 -20.82
CA ALA A 64 47.34 31.12 -19.82
C ALA A 64 46.89 32.59 -19.55
N ALA A 65 47.46 33.26 -18.52
CA ALA A 65 47.48 34.74 -18.31
C ALA A 65 46.11 35.45 -18.08
N GLU A 66 45.96 36.68 -17.56
CA GLU A 66 46.74 37.61 -16.68
C GLU A 66 45.66 38.48 -15.95
N ASN A 67 45.65 38.84 -14.64
CA ASN A 67 46.61 39.43 -13.69
C ASN A 67 46.61 40.99 -13.63
N ARG A 68 46.59 41.58 -12.41
CA ARG A 68 46.75 43.03 -12.06
C ARG A 68 45.53 43.96 -12.32
N ASN A 69 45.27 45.09 -11.62
CA ASN A 69 45.86 45.67 -10.38
C ASN A 69 44.93 46.71 -9.67
N ARG A 70 44.79 46.57 -8.33
CA ARG A 70 45.03 47.54 -7.21
C ARG A 70 44.52 49.02 -7.14
N SER A 71 44.16 49.37 -5.88
CA SER A 71 44.26 50.70 -5.18
C SER A 71 43.13 51.74 -5.39
N LYS A 72 42.78 52.67 -4.46
CA LYS A 72 43.24 53.00 -3.08
C LYS A 72 42.12 53.73 -2.25
N ALA A 73 42.34 53.96 -0.94
CA ALA A 73 41.42 54.63 0.04
C ALA A 73 41.70 56.18 0.15
N PRO A 74 41.25 57.03 1.14
CA PRO A 74 40.73 56.78 2.53
C PRO A 74 39.66 57.75 3.18
N SER A 75 39.25 57.45 4.45
CA SER A 75 38.92 58.35 5.60
C SER A 75 37.81 59.46 5.56
N ASN A 76 37.19 59.95 6.66
CA ASN A 76 36.84 59.47 8.03
C ASN A 76 35.91 60.53 8.74
N ASP A 77 35.56 60.32 10.02
CA ASP A 77 35.01 61.28 11.04
C ASP A 77 33.46 61.50 11.13
N GLN A 78 32.86 61.87 12.28
CA GLN A 78 33.00 61.38 13.67
C GLN A 78 31.84 61.90 14.62
N LYS A 79 31.70 61.29 15.82
CA LYS A 79 30.87 61.66 17.01
C LYS A 79 29.34 61.41 16.95
N ALA A 80 28.57 61.30 18.04
CA ALA A 80 28.62 60.69 19.40
C ALA A 80 27.30 61.13 20.14
N TYR A 81 26.72 60.51 21.17
CA TYR A 81 27.23 59.86 22.40
C TYR A 81 26.19 58.87 23.01
N GLU A 82 26.70 57.88 23.78
CA GLU A 82 26.29 57.32 25.11
C GLU A 82 24.85 57.54 25.68
N THR A 83 24.26 56.65 26.51
CA THR A 83 24.72 55.51 27.36
C THR A 83 23.88 54.22 27.05
N ALA A 84 23.71 53.11 27.81
CA ALA A 84 24.06 52.68 29.18
C ALA A 84 24.09 51.12 29.33
N THR A 85 24.33 50.64 30.56
CA THR A 85 24.11 49.27 31.12
C THR A 85 23.40 49.42 32.49
N PRO A 86 22.97 48.38 33.29
CA PRO A 86 23.42 46.98 33.35
C PRO A 86 22.34 45.92 33.77
N VAL A 87 22.82 44.84 34.43
CA VAL A 87 22.14 43.80 35.24
C VAL A 87 21.76 42.49 34.54
N SER A 88 22.14 41.38 35.19
CA SER A 88 21.78 40.01 34.86
C SER A 88 20.81 39.43 35.89
N SER A 89 19.90 38.54 35.43
CA SER A 89 19.20 37.59 36.29
C SER A 89 18.87 36.34 35.48
N GLN A 90 19.21 35.16 36.00
CA GLN A 90 18.88 33.90 35.35
C GLN A 90 17.38 33.61 35.49
N ILE A 91 16.69 33.32 34.39
CA ILE A 91 15.38 32.65 34.43
C ILE A 91 15.58 31.21 33.96
N ILE A 92 15.34 30.27 34.87
CA ILE A 92 15.39 28.84 34.60
C ILE A 92 14.17 28.48 33.75
N TYR A 93 14.38 28.23 32.46
CA TYR A 93 13.37 27.60 31.61
C TYR A 93 13.63 26.10 31.54
N ASN A 94 12.68 25.32 32.06
CA ASN A 94 12.67 23.87 31.94
C ASN A 94 12.72 23.46 30.47
N SER A 95 13.61 22.54 30.13
CA SER A 95 13.80 22.03 28.76
C SER A 95 12.66 21.09 28.34
N ILE A 96 11.47 21.66 28.11
CA ILE A 96 10.42 21.00 27.34
C ILE A 96 10.93 20.93 25.90
N ASN A 97 11.17 19.72 25.39
CA ASN A 97 11.53 19.49 23.99
C ASN A 97 10.31 19.79 23.08
N ARG A 98 10.03 21.07 22.87
CA ARG A 98 9.27 21.54 21.72
C ARG A 98 10.18 21.41 20.51
N THR A 99 10.13 20.24 19.84
CA THR A 99 10.60 20.12 18.45
C THR A 99 9.85 21.17 17.64
N ILE A 100 10.54 22.23 17.24
CA ILE A 100 9.94 23.28 16.41
C ILE A 100 9.60 22.61 15.08
N LEU A 101 8.31 22.57 14.73
CA LEU A 101 7.88 22.11 13.42
C LEU A 101 8.47 23.08 12.39
N GLY A 102 9.40 22.59 11.55
CA GLY A 102 9.94 23.38 10.46
C GLY A 102 8.78 23.88 9.57
N PRO A 103 8.82 25.15 9.12
CA PRO A 103 7.67 25.80 8.48
C PRO A 103 7.17 25.01 7.27
N GLU A 104 5.85 24.93 7.13
CA GLU A 104 5.21 24.29 5.99
C GLU A 104 5.35 25.16 4.74
N VAL A 105 5.97 24.60 3.68
CA VAL A 105 6.08 25.25 2.38
C VAL A 105 4.95 24.75 1.48
N ILE A 106 4.04 25.65 1.14
CA ILE A 106 2.88 25.39 0.25
C ILE A 106 3.19 26.01 -1.11
N ASP A 107 2.96 25.27 -2.19
CA ASP A 107 3.16 25.79 -3.55
C ASP A 107 2.00 26.70 -3.98
N ILE A 108 2.19 27.99 -3.77
CA ILE A 108 1.23 29.04 -4.14
C ILE A 108 1.19 29.35 -5.66
N SER A 109 2.01 28.69 -6.49
CA SER A 109 2.13 29.03 -7.93
C SER A 109 0.89 28.69 -8.76
N ASN A 110 0.19 27.61 -8.40
CA ASN A 110 -0.96 27.06 -9.14
C ASN A 110 -2.23 26.97 -8.28
N ILE A 111 -2.30 27.73 -7.18
CA ILE A 111 -3.36 27.61 -6.17
C ILE A 111 -4.74 28.07 -6.69
N GLN A 112 -5.76 27.22 -6.50
CA GLN A 112 -7.12 27.52 -6.93
C GLN A 112 -7.72 28.67 -6.12
N SER A 113 -8.44 29.57 -6.81
CA SER A 113 -9.12 30.72 -6.20
C SER A 113 -10.58 30.41 -5.86
N ILE A 114 -11.03 30.86 -4.69
CA ILE A 114 -12.41 30.72 -4.19
C ILE A 114 -13.38 31.49 -5.12
N SER A 115 -14.42 30.79 -5.58
CA SER A 115 -15.48 31.38 -6.41
C SER A 115 -16.29 32.44 -5.65
N SER A 116 -16.75 33.47 -6.36
CA SER A 116 -17.62 34.53 -5.80
C SER A 116 -19.08 34.27 -6.16
N VAL A 117 -20.01 34.51 -5.24
CA VAL A 117 -21.45 34.34 -5.45
C VAL A 117 -22.25 35.48 -4.81
N GLU A 118 -23.27 35.94 -5.51
CA GLU A 118 -24.28 36.90 -5.06
C GLU A 118 -25.55 36.18 -4.57
N SER A 119 -26.32 36.83 -3.69
CA SER A 119 -27.55 36.24 -3.14
C SER A 119 -28.59 35.95 -4.21
N ARG A 120 -29.30 34.83 -4.04
CA ARG A 120 -30.51 34.50 -4.82
C ARG A 120 -31.81 34.70 -4.04
N VAL A 121 -31.74 34.94 -2.73
CA VAL A 121 -32.91 35.19 -1.85
C VAL A 121 -32.56 36.24 -0.78
N PRO A 122 -32.33 37.52 -1.16
CA PRO A 122 -31.65 38.50 -0.30
C PRO A 122 -32.35 38.79 1.04
N GLU A 123 -33.68 38.76 1.05
CA GLU A 123 -34.51 39.02 2.22
C GLU A 123 -34.41 37.93 3.29
N LEU A 124 -34.24 36.67 2.88
CA LEU A 124 -33.99 35.56 3.82
C LEU A 124 -32.53 35.57 4.26
N ASP A 125 -31.60 35.69 3.31
CA ASP A 125 -30.15 35.60 3.55
C ASP A 125 -29.66 36.60 4.59
N SER A 126 -30.18 37.84 4.55
CA SER A 126 -29.79 38.95 5.44
C SER A 126 -29.85 38.58 6.94
N PHE A 127 -30.88 37.85 7.38
CA PHE A 127 -31.02 37.43 8.77
C PHE A 127 -29.87 36.51 9.22
N TYR A 128 -29.52 35.53 8.40
CA TYR A 128 -28.49 34.53 8.72
C TYR A 128 -27.07 35.07 8.61
N ILE A 129 -26.86 36.19 7.91
CA ILE A 129 -25.58 36.91 7.88
C ILE A 129 -25.29 37.53 9.25
N GLU A 130 -26.29 38.16 9.87
CA GLU A 130 -26.12 38.82 11.18
C GLU A 130 -26.12 37.84 12.37
N HIS A 131 -26.97 36.81 12.34
CA HIS A 131 -27.27 35.98 13.52
C HIS A 131 -26.44 34.69 13.62
N THR A 132 -25.46 34.46 12.73
CA THR A 132 -24.55 33.28 12.83
C THR A 132 -23.19 33.57 13.49
N LYS A 133 -23.02 34.80 14.03
CA LYS A 133 -21.89 35.23 14.85
C LYS A 133 -22.30 35.79 16.23
N LYS A 134 -23.60 35.76 16.53
CA LYS A 134 -24.23 36.27 17.76
C LYS A 134 -24.85 35.08 18.51
N ASP A 135 -25.63 35.36 19.54
CA ASP A 135 -26.45 34.34 20.19
C ASP A 135 -27.53 33.78 19.26
N PHE A 136 -28.01 32.56 19.57
CA PHE A 136 -29.03 31.86 18.81
C PHE A 136 -30.40 32.54 18.95
N VAL A 137 -30.87 33.19 17.87
CA VAL A 137 -32.18 33.85 17.82
C VAL A 137 -33.12 33.04 16.93
N GLU A 138 -34.27 32.62 17.48
CA GLU A 138 -35.34 31.90 16.76
C GLU A 138 -35.98 32.77 15.66
N LYS A 139 -36.32 32.15 14.53
CA LYS A 139 -37.07 32.78 13.44
C LYS A 139 -38.16 31.87 12.91
N GLU A 140 -39.39 32.39 12.87
CA GLU A 140 -40.51 31.74 12.20
C GLU A 140 -40.32 31.71 10.68
N LEU A 141 -40.63 30.56 10.07
CA LEU A 141 -40.57 30.32 8.63
C LEU A 141 -41.80 29.53 8.17
N SER A 142 -42.32 29.85 6.99
CA SER A 142 -43.30 29.00 6.33
C SER A 142 -42.65 27.78 5.68
N GLU A 143 -43.44 26.72 5.49
CA GLU A 143 -43.02 25.49 4.77
C GLU A 143 -42.38 25.80 3.40
N SER A 144 -42.95 26.76 2.66
CA SER A 144 -42.44 27.20 1.36
C SER A 144 -41.12 27.98 1.45
N GLN A 145 -40.89 28.73 2.54
CA GLN A 145 -39.58 29.35 2.80
C GLN A 145 -38.51 28.30 3.13
N ILE A 146 -38.86 27.29 3.94
CA ILE A 146 -37.98 26.15 4.26
C ILE A 146 -37.60 25.40 2.98
N GLU A 147 -38.57 25.06 2.13
CA GLU A 147 -38.33 24.43 0.82
C GLU A 147 -37.45 25.30 -0.08
N SER A 148 -37.72 26.60 -0.17
CA SER A 148 -36.91 27.55 -0.96
C SER A 148 -35.46 27.66 -0.47
N MET A 149 -35.23 27.58 0.83
CA MET A 149 -33.89 27.57 1.44
C MET A 149 -33.17 26.24 1.17
N ILE A 150 -33.87 25.10 1.29
CA ILE A 150 -33.36 23.76 0.93
C ILE A 150 -32.98 23.67 -0.56
N LEU A 151 -33.70 24.38 -1.43
CA LEU A 151 -33.45 24.47 -2.88
C LEU A 151 -32.41 25.54 -3.28
N ASN A 152 -31.84 26.35 -2.36
CA ASN A 152 -30.92 27.42 -2.75
C ASN A 152 -29.49 26.92 -3.05
N TYR A 153 -29.28 26.47 -4.29
CA TYR A 153 -27.96 26.13 -4.85
C TYR A 153 -26.92 27.28 -4.84
N GLY A 154 -27.36 28.53 -4.66
CA GLY A 154 -26.47 29.70 -4.69
C GLY A 154 -25.48 29.71 -3.53
N VAL A 155 -25.97 29.49 -2.31
CA VAL A 155 -25.15 29.50 -1.08
C VAL A 155 -24.51 28.12 -0.81
N SER A 156 -23.83 27.99 0.34
CA SER A 156 -23.25 26.72 0.81
C SER A 156 -24.26 26.00 1.74
N PRO A 157 -24.25 24.66 1.87
CA PRO A 157 -25.29 23.96 2.66
C PRO A 157 -25.40 24.39 4.12
N ASN A 158 -24.31 24.86 4.74
CA ASN A 158 -24.29 25.36 6.11
C ASN A 158 -24.61 26.86 6.26
N PHE A 159 -24.96 27.56 5.17
CA PHE A 159 -25.21 29.01 5.19
C PHE A 159 -26.42 29.37 6.08
N TYR A 160 -27.43 28.50 6.12
CA TYR A 160 -28.62 28.63 6.97
C TYR A 160 -28.45 27.94 8.34
N SER A 161 -27.25 27.46 8.69
CA SER A 161 -26.95 26.79 9.96
C SER A 161 -26.35 27.75 11.00
N HIS A 162 -26.77 27.59 12.26
CA HIS A 162 -26.12 28.25 13.39
C HIS A 162 -25.05 27.33 14.01
N PRO A 163 -23.81 27.79 14.29
CA PRO A 163 -22.72 26.92 14.78
C PRO A 163 -23.01 26.23 16.14
N LYS A 164 -24.03 26.68 16.89
CA LYS A 164 -24.48 26.02 18.14
C LYS A 164 -24.93 24.58 17.92
N TYR A 165 -25.53 24.22 16.78
CA TYR A 165 -26.09 22.88 16.57
C TYR A 165 -25.52 22.20 15.31
N THR A 166 -25.59 20.87 15.29
CA THR A 166 -25.23 20.05 14.12
C THR A 166 -25.99 18.73 14.13
N ILE A 167 -26.05 18.03 12.98
CA ILE A 167 -26.55 16.65 12.92
C ILE A 167 -25.42 15.71 13.36
N ASP A 168 -25.74 14.80 14.27
CA ASP A 168 -24.79 13.89 14.94
C ASP A 168 -24.10 12.87 14.01
N ALA A 169 -24.69 12.58 12.85
CA ALA A 169 -24.15 11.70 11.83
C ALA A 169 -23.88 12.41 10.48
N GLN A 170 -22.70 12.15 9.89
CA GLN A 170 -22.20 12.74 8.65
C GLN A 170 -21.66 11.66 7.71
N ASN A 171 -21.71 11.90 6.39
CA ASN A 171 -21.26 10.97 5.34
C ASN A 171 -21.88 9.57 5.48
N ILE A 172 -23.20 9.54 5.60
CA ILE A 172 -23.95 8.34 6.01
C ILE A 172 -24.11 7.40 4.82
N ARG A 173 -24.04 6.10 5.09
CA ARG A 173 -24.27 5.05 4.09
C ARG A 173 -25.36 4.08 4.56
N LEU A 174 -26.22 3.64 3.65
CA LEU A 174 -27.33 2.72 3.92
C LEU A 174 -27.42 1.64 2.85
N ASP A 175 -27.89 0.45 3.23
CA ASP A 175 -28.19 -0.63 2.29
C ASP A 175 -29.49 -0.39 1.50
N SER A 176 -29.62 -1.08 0.35
CA SER A 176 -30.78 -0.93 -0.54
C SER A 176 -32.04 -1.70 -0.10
N ASN A 177 -31.97 -2.54 0.93
CA ASN A 177 -33.05 -3.46 1.31
C ASN A 177 -33.76 -3.07 2.62
N GLY A 178 -33.25 -2.07 3.34
CA GLY A 178 -33.85 -1.51 4.55
C GLY A 178 -33.55 -2.30 5.82
N ALA A 179 -32.53 -3.18 5.79
CA ALA A 179 -32.09 -3.92 6.97
C ALA A 179 -31.48 -2.99 8.03
N GLN A 180 -30.65 -2.03 7.61
CA GLN A 180 -30.13 -1.00 8.47
C GLN A 180 -31.18 0.08 8.74
N THR A 181 -31.13 0.66 9.93
CA THR A 181 -31.88 1.86 10.29
C THR A 181 -30.96 2.74 11.12
N ILE A 182 -30.80 3.99 10.71
CA ILE A 182 -29.97 4.99 11.41
C ILE A 182 -30.91 6.05 11.95
N LYS A 183 -30.74 6.44 13.22
CA LYS A 183 -31.50 7.56 13.81
C LYS A 183 -30.62 8.81 13.88
N LEU A 184 -30.93 9.79 13.03
CA LEU A 184 -30.35 11.12 13.10
C LEU A 184 -30.85 11.85 14.33
N ASN A 185 -29.99 12.67 14.93
CA ASN A 185 -30.36 13.58 16.00
C ASN A 185 -29.71 14.94 15.72
N LEU A 186 -30.46 16.03 15.92
CA LEU A 186 -29.85 17.34 16.06
C LEU A 186 -29.26 17.44 17.47
N ILE A 187 -28.00 17.87 17.58
CA ILE A 187 -27.28 17.97 18.85
C ILE A 187 -26.65 19.35 19.02
N ASP A 188 -26.41 19.77 20.26
CA ASP A 188 -25.53 20.90 20.54
C ASP A 188 -24.08 20.54 20.17
N SER A 189 -23.45 21.38 19.36
CA SER A 189 -22.10 21.21 18.82
C SER A 189 -21.03 21.11 19.92
N LYS A 190 -21.27 21.67 21.10
CA LYS A 190 -20.35 21.66 22.26
C LYS A 190 -20.70 20.56 23.25
N THR A 191 -21.93 20.53 23.77
CA THR A 191 -22.30 19.58 24.86
C THR A 191 -22.64 18.18 24.34
N LYS A 192 -22.95 18.04 23.04
CA LYS A 192 -23.44 16.81 22.39
C LYS A 192 -24.81 16.33 22.91
N GLU A 193 -25.50 17.15 23.70
CA GLU A 193 -26.86 16.88 24.15
C GLU A 193 -27.83 16.97 22.96
N LYS A 194 -28.87 16.12 22.98
CA LYS A 194 -29.85 16.02 21.90
C LYS A 194 -30.92 17.11 22.03
N VAL A 195 -31.26 17.73 20.90
CA VAL A 195 -32.46 18.54 20.77
C VAL A 195 -33.65 17.58 20.58
N THR A 196 -34.55 17.54 21.57
CA THR A 196 -35.68 16.60 21.63
C THR A 196 -36.96 17.11 20.97
N ASP A 197 -37.12 18.42 20.89
CA ASP A 197 -38.38 19.10 20.56
C ASP A 197 -38.20 20.06 19.38
N ASP A 198 -39.29 20.36 18.66
CA ASP A 198 -39.36 21.27 17.49
C ASP A 198 -38.39 20.99 16.32
N VAL A 199 -37.76 19.81 16.26
CA VAL A 199 -36.95 19.38 15.11
C VAL A 199 -37.86 18.82 14.01
N GLN A 200 -37.87 19.47 12.85
CA GLN A 200 -38.64 19.04 11.68
C GLN A 200 -37.68 18.49 10.61
N TRP A 201 -37.93 17.25 10.18
CA TRP A 201 -37.05 16.56 9.22
C TRP A 201 -37.59 16.66 7.79
N TYR A 202 -36.67 16.88 6.85
CA TYR A 202 -36.92 16.95 5.41
C TYR A 202 -35.87 16.13 4.65
N GLN A 203 -36.22 15.63 3.47
CA GLN A 203 -35.30 14.98 2.54
C GLN A 203 -35.32 15.68 1.18
N ARG A 204 -34.17 15.72 0.51
CA ARG A 204 -34.02 16.26 -0.83
C ARG A 204 -33.50 15.22 -1.81
N ASN A 205 -34.24 15.00 -2.89
CA ASN A 205 -34.10 13.95 -3.88
C ASN A 205 -33.88 14.55 -5.28
N TRP A 206 -32.63 14.69 -5.73
CA TRP A 206 -32.29 15.37 -7.00
C TRP A 206 -32.88 14.77 -8.28
N TYR A 207 -33.37 13.52 -8.22
CA TYR A 207 -33.82 12.76 -9.39
C TYR A 207 -35.17 12.06 -9.15
N ALA A 208 -35.97 12.54 -8.19
CA ALA A 208 -37.29 11.99 -7.90
C ALA A 208 -38.43 12.92 -8.33
N THR A 209 -39.64 12.39 -8.42
CA THR A 209 -40.88 13.13 -8.73
C THR A 209 -41.15 14.34 -7.82
N LYS A 210 -40.63 14.34 -6.58
CA LYS A 210 -40.68 15.48 -5.65
C LYS A 210 -39.27 15.80 -5.14
N GLU A 211 -38.70 16.95 -5.52
CA GLU A 211 -37.30 17.29 -5.14
C GLU A 211 -37.17 17.47 -3.62
N VAL A 212 -38.12 18.12 -2.93
CA VAL A 212 -38.13 18.25 -1.46
C VAL A 212 -39.35 17.56 -0.88
N ALA A 213 -39.15 16.71 0.11
CA ALA A 213 -40.22 16.02 0.82
C ALA A 213 -40.04 16.12 2.34
N LYS A 214 -41.15 16.26 3.05
CA LYS A 214 -41.20 16.27 4.52
C LYS A 214 -41.13 14.83 5.04
N ALA A 215 -40.58 14.65 6.24
CA ALA A 215 -40.56 13.36 6.89
C ALA A 215 -41.96 12.77 7.05
N GLY A 216 -42.12 11.48 6.73
CA GLY A 216 -43.41 10.79 6.66
C GLY A 216 -44.10 10.82 5.29
N GLU A 217 -43.67 11.64 4.33
CA GLU A 217 -44.14 11.58 2.94
C GLU A 217 -43.46 10.44 2.18
N ASP A 218 -44.21 9.55 1.53
CA ASP A 218 -43.63 8.61 0.55
C ASP A 218 -43.40 9.31 -0.79
N VAL A 219 -42.15 9.40 -1.20
CA VAL A 219 -41.73 9.74 -2.56
C VAL A 219 -41.44 8.41 -3.24
N SER A 220 -42.34 7.96 -4.12
CA SER A 220 -42.35 6.59 -4.64
C SER A 220 -41.00 6.18 -5.26
N ASP A 221 -40.40 7.07 -6.05
CA ASP A 221 -39.10 6.94 -6.71
C ASP A 221 -37.91 7.52 -5.91
N GLY A 222 -38.17 8.06 -4.71
CA GLY A 222 -37.15 8.48 -3.75
C GLY A 222 -36.33 7.30 -3.21
N LYS A 223 -35.06 7.54 -2.87
CA LYS A 223 -34.10 6.48 -2.53
C LYS A 223 -34.07 6.12 -1.04
N LEU A 224 -34.84 6.83 -0.22
CA LEU A 224 -34.78 6.80 1.23
C LEU A 224 -36.19 6.93 1.83
N THR A 225 -36.41 6.32 2.98
CA THR A 225 -37.54 6.62 3.88
C THR A 225 -37.01 7.41 5.07
N LEU A 226 -37.74 8.46 5.46
CA LEU A 226 -37.40 9.36 6.55
C LEU A 226 -38.61 9.54 7.47
N THR A 227 -38.49 9.18 8.74
CA THR A 227 -39.56 9.36 9.74
C THR A 227 -39.47 10.70 10.46
N SER A 228 -40.58 11.17 11.01
CA SER A 228 -40.66 12.45 11.75
C SER A 228 -39.77 12.49 13.00
N ASP A 229 -39.37 11.34 13.54
CA ASP A 229 -38.43 11.23 14.65
C ASP A 229 -36.96 11.02 14.20
N GLY A 230 -36.64 11.19 12.92
CA GLY A 230 -35.28 11.20 12.38
C GLY A 230 -34.70 9.82 12.00
N ASN A 231 -35.50 8.75 11.95
CA ASN A 231 -35.01 7.46 11.44
C ASN A 231 -34.95 7.47 9.91
N ILE A 232 -33.87 6.91 9.37
CA ILE A 232 -33.65 6.74 7.94
C ILE A 232 -33.36 5.28 7.57
N LYS A 233 -33.91 4.84 6.42
CA LYS A 233 -33.61 3.55 5.75
C LYS A 233 -33.53 3.73 4.24
N GLY A 234 -32.68 2.96 3.56
CA GLY A 234 -32.63 2.94 2.10
C GLY A 234 -33.87 2.30 1.47
N LYS A 235 -34.21 2.74 0.26
CA LYS A 235 -35.18 2.11 -0.66
C LYS A 235 -34.40 1.46 -1.80
N SER A 236 -34.93 0.36 -2.33
CA SER A 236 -34.27 -0.42 -3.39
C SER A 236 -34.16 0.35 -4.70
N HIS A 237 -32.95 0.43 -5.27
CA HIS A 237 -32.70 1.02 -6.58
C HIS A 237 -31.59 0.27 -7.36
N THR A 238 -31.54 0.52 -8.67
CA THR A 238 -30.57 -0.11 -9.57
C THR A 238 -29.24 0.67 -9.62
N LYS A 239 -28.20 0.04 -10.15
CA LYS A 239 -26.86 0.64 -10.30
C LYS A 239 -26.78 1.88 -11.22
N ASN A 240 -27.78 2.07 -12.10
CA ASN A 240 -27.84 3.22 -13.01
C ASN A 240 -28.50 4.45 -12.37
N ASP A 241 -28.87 4.36 -11.10
CA ASP A 241 -29.65 5.34 -10.36
C ASP A 241 -28.83 5.91 -9.20
N PHE A 242 -28.83 7.24 -9.04
CA PHE A 242 -28.00 7.91 -8.05
C PHE A 242 -28.66 7.84 -6.66
N GLY A 243 -28.20 6.91 -5.82
CA GLY A 243 -28.64 6.71 -4.44
C GLY A 243 -28.38 7.86 -3.45
N LYS A 244 -28.08 9.08 -3.94
CA LYS A 244 -27.76 10.24 -3.08
C LYS A 244 -29.04 10.95 -2.64
N VAL A 245 -29.17 11.18 -1.33
CA VAL A 245 -30.22 11.99 -0.71
C VAL A 245 -29.57 12.96 0.28
N GLN A 246 -30.00 14.23 0.29
CA GLN A 246 -29.63 15.15 1.36
C GLN A 246 -30.73 15.15 2.41
N VAL A 247 -30.40 14.82 3.66
CA VAL A 247 -31.35 14.90 4.77
C VAL A 247 -31.10 16.18 5.54
N TRP A 248 -32.19 16.90 5.84
CA TRP A 248 -32.19 18.22 6.44
C TRP A 248 -32.98 18.21 7.76
N ALA A 249 -32.42 18.83 8.78
CA ALA A 249 -33.14 19.20 9.99
C ALA A 249 -33.44 20.70 9.96
N HIS A 250 -34.71 21.07 10.05
CA HIS A 250 -35.15 22.41 10.41
C HIS A 250 -35.34 22.47 11.93
N TYR A 251 -34.80 23.51 12.57
CA TYR A 251 -35.01 23.80 13.98
C TYR A 251 -34.93 25.31 14.21
N LYS A 252 -36.04 25.90 14.68
CA LYS A 252 -36.14 27.29 15.15
C LYS A 252 -35.68 28.35 14.13
N GLY A 253 -35.95 28.10 12.84
CA GLY A 253 -35.56 28.96 11.72
C GLY A 253 -34.25 28.58 11.05
N TYR A 254 -33.45 27.68 11.62
CA TYR A 254 -32.16 27.26 11.05
C TYR A 254 -32.26 25.90 10.38
N LEU A 255 -31.45 25.71 9.33
CA LEU A 255 -31.33 24.46 8.60
C LEU A 255 -29.95 23.84 8.81
N TYR A 256 -29.93 22.53 8.99
CA TYR A 256 -28.73 21.69 9.11
C TYR A 256 -28.87 20.52 8.13
N SER A 257 -27.78 20.08 7.51
CA SER A 257 -27.85 19.02 6.48
C SER A 257 -26.79 17.94 6.67
N THR A 258 -27.10 16.74 6.21
CA THR A 258 -26.16 15.62 6.08
C THR A 258 -26.39 14.90 4.74
N MET A 259 -25.33 14.33 4.18
CA MET A 259 -25.40 13.51 2.96
C MET A 259 -25.62 12.05 3.31
N VAL A 260 -26.56 11.41 2.62
CA VAL A 260 -26.82 9.97 2.70
C VAL A 260 -26.61 9.34 1.33
N ASP A 261 -25.70 8.35 1.29
CA ASP A 261 -25.45 7.49 0.14
C ASP A 261 -26.12 6.14 0.36
N VAL A 262 -27.24 5.92 -0.32
CA VAL A 262 -27.90 4.62 -0.40
C VAL A 262 -27.18 3.78 -1.45
N ASP A 263 -26.80 2.55 -1.08
CA ASP A 263 -26.21 1.59 -2.01
C ASP A 263 -27.28 0.97 -2.89
N SER A 264 -26.92 0.61 -4.14
CA SER A 264 -27.80 -0.19 -5.00
C SER A 264 -27.88 -1.65 -4.53
N VAL A 265 -28.83 -2.41 -5.09
CA VAL A 265 -28.99 -3.85 -4.79
C VAL A 265 -27.69 -4.63 -5.03
N ASP A 266 -27.01 -4.40 -6.15
CA ASP A 266 -25.75 -5.07 -6.51
C ASP A 266 -24.63 -4.76 -5.52
N LEU A 267 -24.55 -3.50 -5.09
CA LEU A 267 -23.51 -3.02 -4.18
C LEU A 267 -23.77 -3.51 -2.75
N THR A 268 -25.03 -3.55 -2.34
CA THR A 268 -25.50 -4.17 -1.09
C THR A 268 -25.15 -5.67 -1.04
N LYS A 269 -25.42 -6.43 -2.12
CA LYS A 269 -24.99 -7.83 -2.26
C LYS A 269 -23.47 -7.95 -2.10
N SER A 270 -22.72 -7.17 -2.89
CA SER A 270 -21.25 -7.21 -2.93
C SER A 270 -20.61 -6.92 -1.57
N ILE A 271 -21.13 -5.92 -0.82
CA ILE A 271 -20.66 -5.61 0.53
C ILE A 271 -20.91 -6.76 1.51
N SER A 272 -22.10 -7.38 1.46
CA SER A 272 -22.43 -8.54 2.29
C SER A 272 -21.57 -9.77 1.96
N GLU A 273 -21.42 -10.11 0.68
CA GLU A 273 -20.56 -11.22 0.23
C GLU A 273 -19.08 -10.97 0.62
N ASN A 274 -18.59 -9.74 0.51
CA ASN A 274 -17.24 -9.36 0.93
C ASN A 274 -17.03 -9.42 2.45
N ALA A 275 -18.05 -9.07 3.26
CA ALA A 275 -18.01 -9.21 4.71
C ALA A 275 -17.97 -10.70 5.14
N GLN A 276 -18.77 -11.55 4.49
CA GLN A 276 -18.76 -13.00 4.70
C GLN A 276 -17.41 -13.61 4.28
N ALA A 277 -16.85 -13.18 3.15
CA ALA A 277 -15.51 -13.58 2.71
C ALA A 277 -14.44 -13.21 3.74
N ARG A 278 -14.50 -12.00 4.33
CA ARG A 278 -13.55 -11.56 5.36
C ARG A 278 -13.66 -12.38 6.64
N ALA A 279 -14.88 -12.63 7.12
CA ALA A 279 -15.10 -13.50 8.28
C ALA A 279 -14.47 -14.88 8.04
N ARG A 280 -14.69 -15.47 6.85
CA ARG A 280 -14.13 -16.76 6.49
C ARG A 280 -12.61 -16.74 6.31
N ALA A 281 -12.03 -15.67 5.75
CA ALA A 281 -10.58 -15.47 5.65
C ALA A 281 -9.93 -15.44 7.04
N LYS A 282 -10.56 -14.76 8.00
CA LYS A 282 -10.11 -14.67 9.39
C LYS A 282 -10.15 -16.02 10.11
N ASP A 283 -11.19 -16.82 9.89
CA ASP A 283 -11.28 -18.18 10.43
C ASP A 283 -10.17 -19.09 9.90
N ILE A 284 -9.87 -19.01 8.59
CA ILE A 284 -8.78 -19.77 7.95
C ILE A 284 -7.42 -19.30 8.48
N ALA A 285 -7.18 -17.98 8.50
CA ALA A 285 -5.93 -17.38 8.96
C ALA A 285 -5.59 -17.68 10.43
N LYS A 286 -6.60 -17.96 11.27
CA LYS A 286 -6.48 -18.15 12.72
C LYS A 286 -5.41 -19.18 13.11
N GLU A 287 -5.27 -20.26 12.35
CA GLU A 287 -4.30 -21.34 12.64
C GLU A 287 -2.84 -20.91 12.44
N TRP A 288 -2.58 -19.91 11.59
CA TRP A 288 -1.23 -19.52 11.16
C TRP A 288 -0.81 -18.13 11.65
N GLN A 289 -1.65 -17.41 12.41
CA GLN A 289 -1.31 -16.09 12.98
C GLN A 289 0.02 -16.08 13.77
N GLY A 290 0.31 -17.18 14.46
CA GLY A 290 1.52 -17.39 15.25
C GLY A 290 2.72 -17.97 14.48
N LEU A 291 2.65 -18.09 13.15
CA LEU A 291 3.77 -18.56 12.32
C LEU A 291 4.59 -17.39 11.75
N PRO A 292 5.89 -17.58 11.48
CA PRO A 292 6.71 -16.63 10.70
C PRO A 292 6.21 -16.44 9.26
N THR A 293 6.60 -15.33 8.63
CA THR A 293 6.06 -14.84 7.36
C THR A 293 6.11 -15.86 6.21
N LEU A 294 7.22 -16.59 6.07
CA LEU A 294 7.40 -17.61 5.03
C LEU A 294 6.46 -18.82 5.20
N GLU A 295 6.21 -19.22 6.45
CA GLU A 295 5.29 -20.33 6.78
C GLU A 295 3.83 -19.89 6.66
N LYS A 296 3.49 -18.66 7.09
CA LYS A 296 2.17 -18.03 6.84
C LYS A 296 1.78 -18.06 5.36
N ILE A 297 2.71 -17.68 4.48
CA ILE A 297 2.52 -17.72 3.02
C ILE A 297 2.38 -19.17 2.54
N THR A 298 3.23 -20.09 3.03
CA THR A 298 3.24 -21.50 2.62
C THR A 298 1.92 -22.22 2.96
N GLU A 299 1.43 -22.10 4.20
CA GLU A 299 0.20 -22.81 4.62
C GLU A 299 -1.06 -22.23 3.96
N ALA A 300 -1.15 -20.90 3.81
CA ALA A 300 -2.25 -20.28 3.06
C ALA A 300 -2.25 -20.70 1.57
N TYR A 301 -1.06 -20.90 0.97
CA TYR A 301 -0.94 -21.36 -0.41
C TYR A 301 -1.34 -22.83 -0.56
N LYS A 302 -0.92 -23.71 0.36
CA LYS A 302 -1.44 -25.09 0.47
C LYS A 302 -2.96 -25.11 0.61
N TRP A 303 -3.50 -24.26 1.48
CA TRP A 303 -4.93 -24.22 1.73
C TRP A 303 -5.71 -23.80 0.47
N MET A 304 -5.30 -22.73 -0.20
CA MET A 304 -5.96 -22.25 -1.43
C MET A 304 -5.85 -23.26 -2.58
N THR A 305 -4.67 -23.84 -2.81
CA THR A 305 -4.47 -24.83 -3.88
C THR A 305 -5.25 -26.13 -3.64
N LYS A 306 -5.47 -26.54 -2.38
CA LYS A 306 -6.15 -27.79 -2.01
C LYS A 306 -7.68 -27.66 -1.85
N ASN A 307 -8.18 -26.57 -1.28
CA ASN A 307 -9.59 -26.45 -0.85
C ASN A 307 -10.49 -25.74 -1.86
N VAL A 308 -9.93 -24.89 -2.73
CA VAL A 308 -10.69 -24.11 -3.70
C VAL A 308 -10.62 -24.78 -5.08
N LYS A 309 -11.77 -24.97 -5.72
CA LYS A 309 -11.89 -25.57 -7.05
C LYS A 309 -12.00 -24.50 -8.14
N TYR A 310 -11.54 -24.84 -9.34
CA TYR A 310 -11.65 -23.96 -10.51
C TYR A 310 -13.01 -24.11 -11.18
N ASP A 311 -13.70 -23.00 -11.44
CA ASP A 311 -14.97 -23.01 -12.17
C ASP A 311 -14.71 -22.99 -13.68
N TYR A 312 -14.89 -24.15 -14.32
CA TYR A 312 -14.76 -24.31 -15.77
C TYR A 312 -16.07 -24.03 -16.54
N SER A 313 -17.19 -23.78 -15.85
CA SER A 313 -18.52 -23.78 -16.47
C SER A 313 -18.77 -22.58 -17.38
N GLN A 314 -18.10 -21.45 -17.12
CA GLN A 314 -18.35 -20.15 -17.75
C GLN A 314 -19.80 -19.64 -17.60
N THR A 315 -20.58 -20.21 -16.66
CA THR A 315 -22.02 -19.90 -16.52
C THR A 315 -22.32 -18.67 -15.65
N ASN A 316 -21.43 -18.31 -14.71
CA ASN A 316 -21.63 -17.18 -13.80
C ASN A 316 -20.37 -16.30 -13.69
N LEU A 317 -19.97 -15.74 -14.83
CA LEU A 317 -18.77 -14.89 -15.06
C LEU A 317 -18.65 -13.62 -14.19
N VAL A 318 -19.59 -13.39 -13.27
CA VAL A 318 -19.70 -12.21 -12.40
C VAL A 318 -19.48 -12.60 -10.94
N ASP A 319 -20.21 -13.61 -10.44
CA ASP A 319 -20.08 -14.03 -9.03
C ASP A 319 -18.84 -14.91 -8.79
N ASP A 320 -18.32 -15.60 -9.81
CA ASP A 320 -17.18 -16.52 -9.74
C ASP A 320 -15.80 -15.83 -9.62
N GLN A 321 -15.79 -14.48 -9.64
CA GLN A 321 -14.59 -13.63 -9.62
C GLN A 321 -14.38 -12.90 -8.28
N SER A 322 -14.88 -13.44 -7.17
CA SER A 322 -14.90 -12.78 -5.86
C SER A 322 -14.09 -13.52 -4.79
N ALA A 323 -13.72 -12.83 -3.70
CA ALA A 323 -13.19 -13.52 -2.51
C ALA A 323 -14.24 -14.44 -1.87
N TYR A 324 -15.53 -14.13 -2.07
CA TYR A 324 -16.65 -14.93 -1.57
C TYR A 324 -16.80 -16.26 -2.32
N SER A 325 -16.69 -16.26 -3.65
CA SER A 325 -16.66 -17.50 -4.44
C SER A 325 -15.45 -18.37 -4.11
N ALA A 326 -14.29 -17.75 -3.86
CA ALA A 326 -13.09 -18.46 -3.45
C ALA A 326 -13.18 -19.07 -2.04
N LEU A 327 -13.51 -18.27 -1.02
CA LEU A 327 -13.37 -18.67 0.39
C LEU A 327 -14.64 -19.31 0.99
N VAL A 328 -15.83 -18.94 0.50
CA VAL A 328 -17.12 -19.41 1.02
C VAL A 328 -17.77 -20.44 0.08
N LYS A 329 -17.83 -20.18 -1.24
CA LYS A 329 -18.36 -21.17 -2.21
C LYS A 329 -17.34 -22.26 -2.58
N LEU A 330 -16.05 -22.06 -2.30
CA LEU A 330 -14.93 -22.96 -2.64
C LEU A 330 -14.86 -23.33 -4.14
N SER A 331 -15.41 -22.49 -5.03
CA SER A 331 -15.48 -22.71 -6.48
C SER A 331 -15.44 -21.36 -7.20
N THR A 332 -14.41 -21.11 -8.01
CA THR A 332 -14.07 -19.75 -8.48
C THR A 332 -13.09 -19.78 -9.67
N VAL A 333 -12.92 -18.67 -10.39
CA VAL A 333 -11.82 -18.49 -11.38
C VAL A 333 -10.65 -17.69 -10.81
N CYS A 334 -9.56 -17.50 -11.58
CA CYS A 334 -8.31 -16.85 -11.15
C CYS A 334 -8.50 -15.56 -10.34
N THR A 335 -9.37 -14.65 -10.79
CA THR A 335 -9.70 -13.40 -10.09
C THR A 335 -10.20 -13.63 -8.67
N GLY A 336 -10.95 -14.70 -8.42
CA GLY A 336 -11.41 -15.08 -7.10
C GLY A 336 -10.31 -15.71 -6.25
N TYR A 337 -9.51 -16.64 -6.79
CA TYR A 337 -8.33 -17.17 -6.11
C TYR A 337 -7.41 -16.03 -5.61
N ALA A 338 -7.07 -15.09 -6.49
CA ALA A 338 -6.17 -13.99 -6.18
C ALA A 338 -6.74 -12.97 -5.17
N LYS A 339 -8.07 -12.79 -5.13
CA LYS A 339 -8.75 -11.99 -4.10
C LYS A 339 -8.85 -12.73 -2.77
N GLY A 340 -9.16 -14.03 -2.79
CA GLY A 340 -9.26 -14.88 -1.61
C GLY A 340 -7.93 -15.06 -0.88
N PHE A 341 -6.87 -15.41 -1.63
CA PHE A 341 -5.51 -15.52 -1.07
C PHE A 341 -5.03 -14.18 -0.51
N LYS A 342 -5.22 -13.05 -1.24
CA LYS A 342 -4.92 -11.72 -0.68
C LYS A 342 -5.69 -11.45 0.62
N MET A 343 -6.97 -11.80 0.69
CA MET A 343 -7.76 -11.56 1.90
C MET A 343 -7.26 -12.39 3.10
N ILE A 344 -6.77 -13.61 2.88
CA ILE A 344 -6.08 -14.41 3.92
C ILE A 344 -4.76 -13.75 4.31
N MET A 345 -3.95 -13.26 3.35
CA MET A 345 -2.70 -12.53 3.64
C MET A 345 -2.95 -11.24 4.45
N ASP A 346 -4.00 -10.49 4.11
CA ASP A 346 -4.40 -9.25 4.80
C ASP A 346 -4.80 -9.54 6.26
N GLU A 347 -5.54 -10.63 6.54
CA GLU A 347 -5.85 -11.05 7.92
C GLU A 347 -4.61 -11.61 8.65
N LEU A 348 -3.64 -12.22 7.95
CA LEU A 348 -2.37 -12.70 8.52
C LEU A 348 -1.32 -11.59 8.75
N GLY A 349 -1.57 -10.36 8.30
CA GLY A 349 -0.62 -9.25 8.36
C GLY A 349 0.55 -9.34 7.38
N VAL A 350 0.42 -10.12 6.30
CA VAL A 350 1.45 -10.30 5.27
C VAL A 350 1.17 -9.33 4.11
N PRO A 351 2.11 -8.45 3.72
CA PRO A 351 1.90 -7.55 2.59
C PRO A 351 1.68 -8.34 1.29
N CYS A 352 0.49 -8.20 0.72
CA CYS A 352 0.08 -8.91 -0.48
C CYS A 352 -0.59 -7.97 -1.49
N LYS A 353 -0.16 -8.07 -2.76
CA LYS A 353 -0.78 -7.36 -3.90
C LYS A 353 -1.60 -8.33 -4.75
N PHE A 354 -2.61 -7.78 -5.42
CA PHE A 354 -3.29 -8.42 -6.54
C PHE A 354 -2.58 -7.98 -7.83
N ILE A 355 -2.23 -8.92 -8.70
CA ILE A 355 -1.68 -8.67 -10.03
C ILE A 355 -2.67 -9.21 -11.07
N SER A 356 -2.82 -8.48 -12.16
CA SER A 356 -3.56 -8.91 -13.33
C SER A 356 -2.80 -8.57 -14.60
N GLY A 357 -2.95 -9.42 -15.61
CA GLY A 357 -2.36 -9.23 -16.93
C GLY A 357 -2.82 -10.33 -17.86
N THR A 358 -1.98 -10.65 -18.84
CA THR A 358 -2.16 -11.81 -19.71
C THR A 358 -1.14 -12.88 -19.32
N ALA A 359 -1.61 -14.06 -18.95
CA ALA A 359 -0.75 -15.22 -18.78
C ALA A 359 -0.80 -16.09 -20.04
N ASP A 360 0.38 -16.48 -20.52
CA ASP A 360 0.54 -17.63 -21.40
C ASP A 360 1.19 -18.75 -20.58
N TYR A 361 0.36 -19.72 -20.17
CA TYR A 361 0.82 -20.95 -19.51
C TYR A 361 0.67 -22.16 -20.45
N GLY A 362 0.50 -21.92 -21.76
CA GLY A 362 0.30 -22.95 -22.77
C GLY A 362 -0.85 -23.91 -22.42
N THR A 363 -0.53 -25.20 -22.29
CA THR A 363 -1.52 -26.26 -22.07
C THR A 363 -2.14 -26.30 -20.68
N LEU A 364 -1.66 -25.50 -19.70
CA LEU A 364 -2.28 -25.41 -18.36
C LEU A 364 -3.58 -24.58 -18.34
N THR A 365 -3.70 -23.61 -19.26
CA THR A 365 -4.91 -22.78 -19.49
C THR A 365 -5.53 -23.02 -20.87
N GLY A 366 -4.87 -23.80 -21.72
CA GLY A 366 -5.27 -24.10 -23.10
C GLY A 366 -4.87 -23.00 -24.09
N HIS A 367 -4.99 -21.73 -23.68
CA HIS A 367 -4.65 -20.56 -24.48
C HIS A 367 -4.06 -19.43 -23.62
N ILE A 368 -3.50 -18.42 -24.30
CA ILE A 368 -3.22 -17.10 -23.78
C ILE A 368 -4.52 -16.49 -23.22
N THR A 369 -4.54 -16.15 -21.92
CA THR A 369 -5.75 -15.66 -21.24
C THR A 369 -5.46 -14.48 -20.31
N ASN A 370 -6.44 -13.59 -20.18
CA ASN A 370 -6.47 -12.64 -19.06
C ASN A 370 -6.44 -13.43 -17.74
N HIS A 371 -5.53 -13.08 -16.85
CA HIS A 371 -5.25 -13.85 -15.64
C HIS A 371 -4.99 -12.94 -14.44
N ALA A 372 -5.17 -13.50 -13.25
CA ALA A 372 -4.99 -12.81 -11.98
C ALA A 372 -4.32 -13.71 -10.94
N TRP A 373 -3.33 -13.16 -10.23
CA TRP A 373 -2.53 -13.83 -9.21
C TRP A 373 -2.02 -12.82 -8.17
N ASN A 374 -1.05 -13.19 -7.32
CA ASN A 374 -0.57 -12.33 -6.24
C ASN A 374 0.95 -12.12 -6.26
N LEU A 375 1.36 -11.01 -5.63
CA LEU A 375 2.71 -10.83 -5.09
C LEU A 375 2.63 -10.85 -3.55
N VAL A 376 3.61 -11.44 -2.89
CA VAL A 376 3.82 -11.43 -1.43
C VAL A 376 5.21 -10.89 -1.09
N GLU A 377 5.34 -10.24 0.07
CA GLU A 377 6.61 -9.67 0.53
C GLU A 377 7.29 -10.55 1.59
N VAL A 378 8.58 -10.84 1.40
CA VAL A 378 9.47 -11.51 2.36
C VAL A 378 10.83 -10.79 2.34
N ASP A 379 11.45 -10.56 3.49
CA ASP A 379 12.73 -9.83 3.63
C ASP A 379 12.75 -8.43 2.98
N GLY A 380 11.58 -7.79 2.78
CA GLY A 380 11.45 -6.49 2.12
C GLY A 380 11.48 -6.54 0.58
N VAL A 381 11.54 -7.73 -0.01
CA VAL A 381 11.45 -7.96 -1.46
C VAL A 381 10.21 -8.80 -1.80
N TRP A 382 9.77 -8.72 -3.05
CA TRP A 382 8.51 -9.32 -3.49
C TRP A 382 8.72 -10.59 -4.31
N TYR A 383 7.78 -11.52 -4.21
CA TYR A 383 7.75 -12.74 -5.00
C TYR A 383 6.32 -13.04 -5.49
N HIS A 384 6.17 -13.60 -6.68
CA HIS A 384 4.87 -14.00 -7.21
C HIS A 384 4.42 -15.34 -6.64
N VAL A 385 3.12 -15.44 -6.36
CA VAL A 385 2.44 -16.67 -5.98
C VAL A 385 1.10 -16.77 -6.74
N ASP A 386 0.91 -17.87 -7.47
CA ASP A 386 -0.31 -18.14 -8.22
C ASP A 386 -0.96 -19.47 -7.80
N ALA A 387 -1.79 -19.40 -6.76
CA ALA A 387 -2.54 -20.55 -6.24
C ALA A 387 -3.60 -21.08 -7.23
N THR A 388 -3.90 -20.33 -8.31
CA THR A 388 -4.78 -20.81 -9.39
C THR A 388 -4.09 -21.88 -10.23
N SER A 389 -2.81 -21.67 -10.54
CA SER A 389 -2.09 -22.50 -11.53
C SER A 389 -1.48 -23.77 -10.93
N ASP A 390 -1.24 -23.77 -9.61
CA ASP A 390 -0.87 -24.98 -8.84
C ASP A 390 -2.04 -25.66 -8.12
N ARG A 391 -3.29 -25.28 -8.42
CA ARG A 391 -4.49 -25.91 -7.88
C ARG A 391 -4.48 -27.44 -8.00
N ALA A 392 -5.08 -28.12 -7.04
CA ALA A 392 -5.18 -29.57 -7.02
C ALA A 392 -6.50 -30.03 -7.69
N GLU A 393 -6.39 -30.67 -8.86
CA GLU A 393 -7.53 -31.27 -9.58
C GLU A 393 -8.05 -32.58 -8.94
N LYS A 394 -7.40 -33.05 -7.87
CA LYS A 394 -7.71 -34.25 -7.04
C LYS A 394 -7.19 -33.99 -5.62
N GLU A 395 -7.42 -34.89 -4.66
CA GLU A 395 -7.02 -34.74 -3.24
C GLU A 395 -5.49 -34.69 -2.96
N ASN A 396 -4.66 -34.59 -3.98
CA ASN A 396 -3.21 -34.39 -3.86
C ASN A 396 -2.89 -32.97 -3.39
N GLU A 397 -1.64 -32.73 -2.98
CA GLU A 397 -1.15 -31.37 -2.75
C GLU A 397 -0.89 -30.62 -4.07
N GLY A 398 -0.96 -29.28 -4.02
CA GLY A 398 -0.57 -28.41 -5.13
C GLY A 398 0.93 -28.55 -5.47
N LYS A 399 1.30 -28.24 -6.71
CA LYS A 399 2.64 -28.59 -7.24
C LYS A 399 3.73 -27.53 -7.02
N PHE A 400 3.38 -26.33 -6.55
CA PHE A 400 4.30 -25.21 -6.29
C PHE A 400 5.22 -24.79 -7.47
N ASN A 401 4.79 -24.97 -8.72
CA ASN A 401 5.50 -24.44 -9.91
C ASN A 401 5.47 -22.90 -9.99
N PHE A 402 4.46 -22.28 -9.39
CA PHE A 402 4.19 -20.85 -9.39
C PHE A 402 4.24 -20.28 -7.96
N PHE A 403 5.20 -20.76 -7.16
CA PHE A 403 5.40 -20.34 -5.77
C PHE A 403 6.76 -19.68 -5.57
N MET A 404 6.72 -18.43 -5.08
CA MET A 404 7.86 -17.55 -4.90
C MET A 404 8.66 -17.26 -6.18
N MET A 405 7.98 -17.03 -7.31
CA MET A 405 8.65 -16.69 -8.57
C MET A 405 9.15 -15.24 -8.59
N ASN A 406 10.14 -14.95 -9.43
CA ASN A 406 10.53 -13.60 -9.81
C ASN A 406 9.81 -13.17 -11.11
N ASP A 407 9.84 -11.88 -11.47
CA ASP A 407 9.40 -11.39 -12.78
C ASP A 407 10.07 -12.17 -13.92
N ASP A 408 11.38 -12.39 -13.83
CA ASP A 408 12.19 -13.06 -14.87
C ASP A 408 11.85 -14.55 -15.09
N ASP A 409 11.06 -15.17 -14.21
CA ASP A 409 10.61 -16.56 -14.38
C ASP A 409 9.42 -16.69 -15.33
N PHE A 410 8.65 -15.61 -15.55
CA PHE A 410 7.51 -15.60 -16.47
C PHE A 410 7.96 -15.43 -17.92
N ILE A 411 7.54 -16.33 -18.82
CA ILE A 411 7.88 -16.27 -20.25
C ILE A 411 7.48 -14.94 -20.91
N LYS A 412 8.16 -14.55 -22.00
CA LYS A 412 7.95 -13.27 -22.70
C LYS A 412 6.54 -13.09 -23.28
N ALA A 413 5.78 -14.17 -23.47
CA ALA A 413 4.38 -14.12 -23.90
C ALA A 413 3.41 -13.75 -22.75
N SER A 414 3.83 -13.90 -21.49
CA SER A 414 3.08 -13.43 -20.31
C SER A 414 3.33 -11.93 -20.09
N ILE A 415 2.31 -11.13 -20.39
CA ILE A 415 2.32 -9.67 -20.43
C ILE A 415 1.65 -9.12 -19.17
N PHE A 416 2.44 -8.49 -18.31
CA PHE A 416 1.99 -7.76 -17.13
C PHE A 416 3.03 -6.68 -16.79
N ASN A 417 2.67 -5.77 -15.88
CA ASN A 417 3.55 -4.68 -15.48
C ASN A 417 4.66 -5.17 -14.54
N ARG A 418 5.76 -5.62 -15.15
CA ARG A 418 7.02 -5.99 -14.51
C ARG A 418 7.72 -4.76 -13.90
N GLY A 419 8.56 -4.95 -12.90
CA GLY A 419 9.39 -3.89 -12.30
C GLY A 419 8.65 -2.84 -11.46
N ILE A 420 7.35 -2.99 -11.18
CA ILE A 420 6.64 -2.12 -10.21
C ILE A 420 7.23 -2.25 -8.79
N VAL A 421 7.83 -3.41 -8.49
CA VAL A 421 8.49 -3.69 -7.22
C VAL A 421 9.80 -4.43 -7.45
N LYS A 422 10.69 -4.35 -6.46
CA LYS A 422 11.91 -5.15 -6.38
C LYS A 422 11.56 -6.61 -6.07
N THR A 423 11.75 -7.48 -7.05
CA THR A 423 11.62 -8.93 -6.88
C THR A 423 12.85 -9.53 -6.20
N GLY A 424 12.68 -10.66 -5.51
CA GLY A 424 13.76 -11.34 -4.78
C GLY A 424 14.40 -12.52 -5.52
N GLU A 425 15.67 -12.80 -5.18
CA GLU A 425 16.37 -14.03 -5.62
C GLU A 425 16.42 -15.12 -4.53
N ARG A 426 16.50 -14.74 -3.25
CA ARG A 426 16.80 -15.66 -2.12
C ARG A 426 15.85 -16.85 -2.02
N PHE A 427 14.55 -16.61 -2.22
CA PHE A 427 13.50 -17.63 -2.19
C PHE A 427 12.93 -17.92 -3.59
N ARG A 428 13.63 -17.52 -4.65
CA ARG A 428 13.15 -17.63 -6.03
C ARG A 428 12.92 -19.10 -6.41
N ASN A 429 11.67 -19.42 -6.72
CA ASN A 429 11.18 -20.79 -6.97
C ASN A 429 11.54 -21.80 -5.87
N LEU A 430 11.39 -21.40 -4.59
CA LEU A 430 11.81 -22.12 -3.37
C LEU A 430 11.44 -23.63 -3.30
N LYS A 431 10.42 -24.08 -4.02
CA LYS A 431 9.96 -25.49 -4.01
C LYS A 431 10.41 -26.29 -5.24
N ILE A 432 11.09 -25.67 -6.21
CA ILE A 432 11.64 -26.35 -7.39
C ILE A 432 13.00 -26.98 -7.04
N SER A 433 13.13 -28.28 -7.29
CA SER A 433 14.36 -29.02 -7.04
C SER A 433 15.50 -28.53 -7.94
N ASN A 434 16.67 -28.32 -7.33
CA ASN A 434 17.91 -27.91 -8.00
C ASN A 434 17.77 -26.66 -8.90
N TYR A 435 16.86 -25.73 -8.55
CA TYR A 435 16.77 -24.43 -9.20
C TYR A 435 18.01 -23.57 -8.90
N VAL A 436 18.58 -22.96 -9.94
CA VAL A 436 19.87 -22.24 -9.87
C VAL A 436 19.95 -21.09 -10.89
N ASN A 437 20.45 -19.92 -10.47
CA ASN A 437 20.57 -18.73 -11.33
C ASN A 437 22.00 -18.21 -11.49
N SER A 438 22.75 -18.07 -10.40
CA SER A 438 24.14 -17.63 -10.41
C SER A 438 25.13 -18.80 -10.53
N LYS A 439 26.39 -18.50 -10.87
CA LYS A 439 27.48 -19.48 -10.85
C LYS A 439 27.66 -20.13 -9.47
N ASP A 440 27.47 -19.34 -8.40
CA ASP A 440 27.61 -19.81 -7.02
C ASP A 440 26.45 -20.73 -6.63
N ASP A 441 25.21 -20.46 -7.05
CA ASP A 441 24.07 -21.38 -6.85
C ASP A 441 24.33 -22.72 -7.53
N ILE A 442 24.93 -22.71 -8.73
CA ILE A 442 25.25 -23.93 -9.47
C ILE A 442 26.38 -24.70 -8.78
N LEU A 443 27.43 -24.04 -8.31
CA LEU A 443 28.51 -24.67 -7.52
C LEU A 443 27.97 -25.28 -6.22
N VAL A 444 27.11 -24.55 -5.50
CA VAL A 444 26.42 -25.07 -4.30
C VAL A 444 25.49 -26.22 -4.65
N SER A 445 24.82 -26.21 -5.80
CA SER A 445 23.96 -27.31 -6.24
C SER A 445 24.75 -28.55 -6.69
N ILE A 446 25.93 -28.38 -7.30
CA ILE A 446 26.92 -29.45 -7.54
C ILE A 446 27.36 -30.05 -6.21
N ASP A 447 27.78 -29.21 -5.26
CA ASP A 447 28.17 -29.62 -3.91
C ASP A 447 27.03 -30.41 -3.22
N ARG A 448 25.79 -29.91 -3.27
CA ARG A 448 24.60 -30.55 -2.66
C ARG A 448 24.27 -31.90 -3.28
N GLN A 449 24.40 -32.04 -4.60
CA GLN A 449 24.05 -33.27 -5.31
C GLN A 449 25.16 -34.33 -5.27
N LEU A 450 26.43 -33.95 -5.14
CA LEU A 450 27.57 -34.87 -5.18
C LEU A 450 28.31 -35.03 -3.83
N GLY A 451 28.07 -34.16 -2.85
CA GLY A 451 28.80 -34.15 -1.59
C GLY A 451 28.61 -35.42 -0.76
N GLY A 452 29.71 -36.07 -0.40
CA GLY A 452 29.75 -37.35 0.29
C GLY A 452 29.61 -38.59 -0.60
N MET A 453 29.53 -38.47 -1.93
CA MET A 453 29.54 -39.61 -2.85
C MET A 453 30.97 -40.11 -3.10
N ASP A 454 31.19 -41.43 -3.00
CA ASP A 454 32.46 -42.10 -3.34
C ASP A 454 32.66 -42.23 -4.85
N LYS A 455 31.58 -42.15 -5.64
CA LYS A 455 31.58 -42.34 -7.10
C LYS A 455 30.71 -41.30 -7.78
N LEU A 456 31.20 -40.80 -8.90
CA LEU A 456 30.46 -39.88 -9.76
C LEU A 456 29.23 -40.59 -10.37
N PRO A 457 28.00 -40.02 -10.28
CA PRO A 457 26.80 -40.62 -10.86
C PRO A 457 26.85 -40.56 -12.40
N SER A 458 25.82 -41.11 -13.06
CA SER A 458 25.70 -41.03 -14.52
C SER A 458 25.39 -39.62 -15.04
N SER A 459 24.72 -38.81 -14.22
CA SER A 459 24.31 -37.45 -14.55
C SER A 459 23.97 -36.64 -13.29
N ILE A 460 23.87 -35.32 -13.47
CA ILE A 460 23.36 -34.34 -12.51
C ILE A 460 22.25 -33.50 -13.17
N LYS A 461 21.31 -32.95 -12.38
CA LYS A 461 20.18 -32.15 -12.89
C LYS A 461 20.13 -30.74 -12.29
N PHE A 462 19.74 -29.77 -13.11
CA PHE A 462 19.41 -28.40 -12.68
C PHE A 462 18.11 -27.93 -13.33
N ASN A 463 17.38 -27.06 -12.63
CA ASN A 463 16.38 -26.18 -13.23
C ASN A 463 17.03 -24.81 -13.42
N VAL A 464 17.24 -24.38 -14.67
CA VAL A 464 18.10 -23.22 -14.98
C VAL A 464 17.62 -22.44 -16.20
N ALA A 465 17.69 -21.11 -16.13
CA ALA A 465 17.35 -20.22 -17.22
C ALA A 465 18.39 -20.26 -18.37
N PRO A 466 18.00 -20.13 -19.65
CA PRO A 466 18.90 -20.05 -20.81
C PRO A 466 20.02 -19.01 -20.71
N SER A 467 19.76 -17.88 -20.03
CA SER A 467 20.77 -16.85 -19.72
C SER A 467 21.93 -17.37 -18.87
N SER A 468 21.67 -18.34 -18.00
CA SER A 468 22.63 -18.88 -17.02
C SER A 468 23.32 -20.16 -17.47
N TYR A 469 23.04 -20.70 -18.66
CA TYR A 469 23.72 -21.90 -19.19
C TYR A 469 25.25 -21.76 -19.22
N LYS A 470 25.76 -20.56 -19.54
CA LYS A 470 27.21 -20.28 -19.51
C LYS A 470 27.78 -20.47 -18.10
N ASN A 471 27.06 -19.99 -17.08
CA ASN A 471 27.44 -20.13 -15.67
C ASN A 471 27.52 -21.62 -15.28
N VAL A 472 26.68 -22.49 -15.85
CA VAL A 472 26.71 -23.94 -15.61
C VAL A 472 27.98 -24.57 -16.16
N LEU A 473 28.35 -24.26 -17.41
CA LEU A 473 29.59 -24.76 -18.01
C LEU A 473 30.83 -24.22 -17.31
N GLU A 474 30.79 -22.99 -16.80
CA GLU A 474 31.87 -22.45 -15.97
C GLU A 474 31.92 -23.07 -14.57
N ALA A 475 30.78 -23.40 -13.96
CA ALA A 475 30.73 -24.08 -12.66
C ALA A 475 31.33 -25.49 -12.76
N PHE A 476 30.98 -26.27 -13.80
CA PHE A 476 31.59 -27.58 -14.05
C PHE A 476 33.12 -27.50 -14.23
N LYS A 477 33.61 -26.52 -14.98
CA LYS A 477 35.06 -26.25 -15.11
C LYS A 477 35.72 -25.89 -13.78
N THR A 478 35.05 -25.05 -12.97
CA THR A 478 35.55 -24.63 -11.65
C THR A 478 35.52 -25.79 -10.64
N ALA A 479 34.67 -26.80 -10.84
CA ALA A 479 34.58 -28.02 -10.05
C ALA A 479 35.41 -29.20 -10.59
N GLU A 480 36.20 -28.98 -11.66
CA GLU A 480 37.02 -30.03 -12.33
C GLU A 480 36.20 -31.25 -12.83
N LEU A 481 34.94 -31.03 -13.18
CA LEU A 481 34.00 -32.05 -13.61
C LEU A 481 33.83 -32.09 -15.14
N GLU A 482 34.37 -33.13 -15.78
CA GLU A 482 34.23 -33.38 -17.21
C GLU A 482 32.81 -33.87 -17.58
N LEU A 483 32.20 -33.19 -18.54
CA LEU A 483 30.95 -33.61 -19.20
C LEU A 483 31.23 -34.48 -20.42
N ASN A 484 30.29 -35.37 -20.77
CA ASN A 484 30.41 -36.22 -21.94
C ASN A 484 30.07 -35.43 -23.23
N GLU A 485 31.06 -35.14 -24.05
CA GLU A 485 30.88 -34.35 -25.28
C GLU A 485 30.10 -35.11 -26.37
N THR A 486 30.09 -36.45 -26.34
CA THR A 486 29.41 -37.28 -27.35
C THR A 486 27.95 -37.57 -27.02
N ARG A 487 27.55 -37.42 -25.75
CA ARG A 487 26.17 -37.62 -25.29
C ARG A 487 25.51 -36.26 -25.04
N PRO A 488 24.56 -35.81 -25.87
CA PRO A 488 23.90 -34.51 -25.66
C PRO A 488 23.16 -34.46 -24.33
N THR A 489 23.10 -33.25 -23.75
CA THR A 489 22.31 -32.97 -22.56
C THR A 489 20.83 -33.23 -22.84
N ALA A 490 20.14 -33.89 -21.90
CA ALA A 490 18.69 -34.06 -22.02
C ALA A 490 18.01 -32.83 -21.39
N LYS A 491 17.26 -32.09 -22.19
CA LYS A 491 16.57 -30.85 -21.80
C LYS A 491 15.06 -31.01 -21.89
N ILE A 492 14.34 -30.55 -20.86
CA ILE A 492 12.88 -30.45 -20.81
C ILE A 492 12.54 -28.97 -20.65
N THR A 493 11.90 -28.39 -21.67
CA THR A 493 11.38 -27.01 -21.62
C THR A 493 9.99 -26.99 -21.04
N HIS A 494 9.75 -26.09 -20.08
CA HIS A 494 8.44 -25.82 -19.50
C HIS A 494 7.75 -24.72 -20.32
N PRO A 495 6.52 -24.92 -20.83
CA PRO A 495 5.86 -23.93 -21.68
C PRO A 495 5.27 -22.71 -20.93
N TYR A 496 5.51 -22.60 -19.62
CA TYR A 496 4.93 -21.57 -18.73
C TYR A 496 5.97 -20.78 -17.91
N VAL A 497 7.24 -21.21 -17.89
CA VAL A 497 8.34 -20.54 -17.18
C VAL A 497 9.60 -20.46 -18.04
N THR A 498 10.52 -19.54 -17.72
CA THR A 498 11.74 -19.28 -18.50
C THR A 498 12.88 -20.27 -18.26
N TYR A 499 12.79 -21.13 -17.24
CA TYR A 499 13.81 -22.15 -16.95
C TYR A 499 13.49 -23.51 -17.58
N ASP A 500 14.54 -24.29 -17.81
CA ASP A 500 14.45 -25.67 -18.29
C ASP A 500 15.02 -26.64 -17.25
N GLU A 501 14.46 -27.85 -17.16
CA GLU A 501 15.16 -28.96 -16.49
C GLU A 501 16.22 -29.51 -17.46
N ILE A 502 17.49 -29.50 -17.05
CA ILE A 502 18.60 -29.99 -17.87
C ILE A 502 19.39 -31.06 -17.11
N THR A 503 19.51 -32.22 -17.75
CA THR A 503 20.34 -33.34 -17.31
C THR A 503 21.69 -33.29 -18.02
N TYR A 504 22.75 -33.11 -17.25
CA TYR A 504 24.13 -33.09 -17.71
C TYR A 504 24.79 -34.45 -17.42
N TYR A 505 25.34 -35.09 -18.45
CA TYR A 505 25.98 -36.41 -18.35
C TYR A 505 27.50 -36.27 -18.17
N PHE A 506 28.08 -37.03 -17.24
CA PHE A 506 29.52 -37.00 -16.98
C PHE A 506 30.31 -37.84 -17.98
N ASN A 507 31.54 -37.43 -18.28
CA ASN A 507 32.43 -38.15 -19.21
C ASN A 507 32.76 -39.56 -18.69
N GLN A 508 33.09 -39.65 -17.40
CA GLN A 508 33.49 -40.87 -16.71
C GLN A 508 32.50 -41.21 -15.58
N PRO A 509 31.32 -41.77 -15.87
CA PRO A 509 30.39 -42.21 -14.84
C PRO A 509 31.00 -43.35 -14.01
N SER A 510 30.69 -43.40 -12.71
CA SER A 510 31.34 -44.28 -11.72
C SER A 510 32.84 -44.03 -11.48
N LYS A 511 33.42 -42.93 -11.99
CA LYS A 511 34.76 -42.46 -11.58
C LYS A 511 34.79 -42.32 -10.06
N GLN A 512 35.80 -42.90 -9.42
CA GLN A 512 36.03 -42.77 -7.98
C GLN A 512 36.33 -41.29 -7.65
N ILE A 513 35.68 -40.78 -6.60
CA ILE A 513 35.90 -39.47 -6.02
C ILE A 513 36.68 -39.69 -4.73
N GLU A 514 37.86 -39.09 -4.61
CA GLU A 514 38.62 -39.15 -3.37
C GLU A 514 37.85 -38.38 -2.28
N LEU A 515 37.39 -39.09 -1.24
CA LEU A 515 36.62 -38.50 -0.15
C LEU A 515 37.52 -38.18 1.05
N LYS A 516 37.76 -36.89 1.25
CA LYS A 516 38.31 -36.36 2.50
C LYS A 516 37.23 -36.44 3.59
N ASN A 517 37.40 -37.35 4.54
CA ASN A 517 36.52 -37.46 5.72
C ASN A 517 36.86 -36.32 6.69
N VAL A 518 35.86 -35.54 7.10
CA VAL A 518 36.03 -34.34 7.92
C VAL A 518 35.11 -34.38 9.12
N ASN A 519 35.69 -34.27 10.32
CA ASN A 519 34.92 -34.26 11.56
C ASN A 519 34.44 -32.85 11.89
N ALA A 520 33.13 -32.64 11.94
CA ALA A 520 32.49 -31.42 12.37
C ALA A 520 31.83 -31.58 13.76
N SER A 521 31.69 -30.47 14.48
CA SER A 521 30.96 -30.41 15.73
C SER A 521 30.16 -29.11 15.81
N VAL A 522 28.90 -29.23 16.21
CA VAL A 522 27.95 -28.12 16.26
C VAL A 522 27.76 -27.66 17.71
N LYS A 523 27.67 -26.34 17.91
CA LYS A 523 27.27 -25.74 19.18
C LYS A 523 26.53 -24.41 18.97
N LYS A 524 25.73 -24.01 19.97
CA LYS A 524 25.15 -22.67 20.02
C LYS A 524 26.25 -21.60 20.12
N HIS A 525 26.05 -20.47 19.46
CA HIS A 525 26.94 -19.33 19.55
C HIS A 525 26.14 -18.01 19.56
N THR A 526 26.82 -16.90 19.84
CA THR A 526 26.22 -15.58 20.07
C THR A 526 27.20 -14.49 19.63
N LEU A 527 26.76 -13.58 18.76
CA LEU A 527 27.55 -12.45 18.27
C LEU A 527 26.84 -11.11 18.56
N SER A 528 27.21 -10.40 19.62
CA SER A 528 26.50 -9.20 20.09
C SER A 528 26.36 -8.08 19.04
N ASN A 529 27.34 -7.94 18.15
CA ASN A 529 27.42 -6.84 17.17
C ASN A 529 26.85 -7.24 15.79
N LYS A 530 26.03 -8.30 15.71
CA LYS A 530 25.45 -8.82 14.46
C LYS A 530 23.93 -8.85 14.55
N GLU A 531 23.24 -8.48 13.47
CA GLU A 531 21.80 -8.73 13.32
C GLU A 531 21.53 -10.25 13.42
N LEU A 532 20.52 -10.64 14.17
CA LEU A 532 20.20 -12.04 14.52
C LEU A 532 21.37 -12.81 15.16
N GLY A 533 22.34 -12.11 15.76
CA GLY A 533 23.53 -12.72 16.33
C GLY A 533 23.31 -13.67 17.51
N GLN A 534 22.15 -13.67 18.20
CA GLN A 534 21.76 -14.72 19.16
C GLN A 534 21.29 -16.02 18.49
N TYR A 535 20.92 -15.94 17.21
CA TYR A 535 20.49 -17.05 16.37
C TYR A 535 21.67 -17.63 15.58
N ALA A 536 22.84 -17.68 16.22
CA ALA A 536 24.08 -18.13 15.60
C ALA A 536 24.40 -19.59 15.95
N LEU A 537 24.81 -20.35 14.93
CA LEU A 537 25.23 -21.74 15.04
C LEU A 537 26.72 -21.84 14.69
N LYS A 538 27.57 -22.22 15.65
CA LYS A 538 28.99 -22.45 15.42
C LYS A 538 29.20 -23.89 14.98
N VAL A 539 29.63 -24.05 13.73
CA VAL A 539 30.06 -25.30 13.12
C VAL A 539 31.58 -25.33 13.15
N LYS A 540 32.15 -25.98 14.17
CA LYS A 540 33.60 -26.21 14.23
C LYS A 540 33.95 -27.36 13.29
N ILE A 541 34.93 -27.15 12.42
CA ILE A 541 35.40 -28.12 11.42
C ILE A 541 36.84 -28.51 11.77
N ASN A 542 37.04 -29.73 12.24
CA ASN A 542 38.36 -30.25 12.57
C ASN A 542 39.01 -30.83 11.30
N ASN A 543 39.72 -29.97 10.55
CA ASN A 543 40.44 -30.34 9.33
C ASN A 543 41.85 -29.74 9.33
N SER A 544 42.81 -30.40 8.67
CA SER A 544 44.14 -29.84 8.38
C SER A 544 44.12 -28.92 7.15
N ASP A 545 43.21 -29.16 6.18
CA ASP A 545 43.03 -28.26 5.04
C ASP A 545 42.11 -27.09 5.43
N ASN A 546 42.70 -25.96 5.81
CA ASN A 546 41.99 -24.70 6.09
C ASN A 546 41.21 -24.12 4.88
N ASN A 547 41.35 -24.73 3.69
CA ASN A 547 40.90 -24.17 2.41
C ASN A 547 39.54 -24.70 1.90
N ILE A 548 38.73 -25.37 2.73
CA ILE A 548 37.32 -25.64 2.35
C ILE A 548 36.58 -24.29 2.26
N ASP A 549 35.89 -24.05 1.15
CA ASP A 549 34.97 -22.92 0.96
C ASP A 549 33.51 -23.42 0.92
N LEU A 550 32.74 -23.06 1.94
CA LEU A 550 31.32 -23.32 2.12
C LEU A 550 30.54 -21.99 2.11
N LYS A 551 29.46 -21.95 1.34
CA LYS A 551 28.44 -20.89 1.30
C LYS A 551 27.21 -21.32 2.13
N PRO A 552 26.26 -20.41 2.45
CA PRO A 552 25.04 -20.75 3.20
C PRO A 552 24.32 -22.02 2.74
N GLY A 553 24.16 -22.22 1.43
CA GLY A 553 23.45 -23.38 0.88
C GLY A 553 24.21 -24.72 0.94
N ASN A 554 25.48 -24.75 1.33
CA ASN A 554 26.21 -26.00 1.60
C ASN A 554 25.77 -26.66 2.93
N PHE A 555 25.14 -25.90 3.83
CA PHE A 555 24.70 -26.37 5.15
C PHE A 555 23.22 -26.78 5.07
N ILE A 556 22.92 -28.05 5.32
CA ILE A 556 21.56 -28.59 5.27
C ILE A 556 20.92 -28.47 6.65
N VAL A 557 20.12 -27.42 6.85
CA VAL A 557 19.52 -27.08 8.15
C VAL A 557 18.01 -27.33 8.15
N LYS A 558 17.51 -27.93 9.23
CA LYS A 558 16.08 -28.07 9.54
C LYS A 558 15.61 -27.02 10.54
N ASN A 559 14.34 -26.63 10.42
CA ASN A 559 13.62 -25.67 11.27
C ASN A 559 14.14 -24.22 11.26
N ALA A 560 15.12 -23.89 10.43
CA ALA A 560 15.60 -22.54 10.14
C ALA A 560 16.32 -22.51 8.78
N TYR A 561 16.45 -21.32 8.19
CA TYR A 561 17.31 -21.08 7.02
C TYR A 561 18.64 -20.47 7.47
N VAL A 562 19.70 -20.71 6.68
CA VAL A 562 20.97 -20.01 6.84
C VAL A 562 20.89 -18.67 6.08
N LYS A 563 21.04 -17.57 6.81
CA LYS A 563 21.14 -16.21 6.25
C LYS A 563 22.54 -15.92 5.75
N GLU A 564 23.54 -16.32 6.52
CA GLU A 564 24.95 -15.99 6.30
C GLU A 564 25.83 -17.09 6.88
N ALA A 565 26.97 -17.38 6.23
CA ALA A 565 27.95 -18.34 6.70
C ALA A 565 29.31 -17.62 6.82
N ILE A 566 29.63 -17.18 8.03
CA ILE A 566 30.86 -16.44 8.34
C ILE A 566 31.99 -17.44 8.55
N LYS A 567 32.98 -17.48 7.65
CA LYS A 567 34.17 -18.32 7.83
C LYS A 567 35.05 -17.76 8.95
N ASP A 568 35.60 -18.66 9.78
CA ASP A 568 36.49 -18.31 10.88
C ASP A 568 37.60 -19.38 11.05
N ASN A 569 38.53 -19.15 12.00
CA ASN A 569 39.78 -19.92 12.10
C ASN A 569 39.60 -21.41 12.44
N ASP A 570 38.45 -21.82 12.98
CA ASP A 570 38.15 -23.23 13.30
C ASP A 570 36.85 -23.74 12.66
N GLY A 571 36.34 -23.05 11.63
CA GLY A 571 35.19 -23.50 10.85
C GLY A 571 34.32 -22.35 10.36
N TYR A 572 33.04 -22.40 10.73
CA TYR A 572 32.03 -21.45 10.30
C TYR A 572 31.07 -21.06 11.44
N THR A 573 30.66 -19.80 11.46
CA THR A 573 29.53 -19.31 12.24
C THR A 573 28.37 -18.97 11.30
N LEU A 574 27.29 -19.74 11.40
CA LEU A 574 26.07 -19.55 10.62
C LEU A 574 25.14 -18.58 11.35
N ILE A 575 24.60 -17.58 10.65
CA ILE A 575 23.48 -16.76 11.15
C ILE A 575 22.18 -17.36 10.61
N LEU A 576 21.21 -17.60 11.49
CA LEU A 576 19.94 -18.25 11.16
C LEU A 576 18.77 -17.26 11.17
N ASP A 577 17.82 -17.47 10.26
CA ASP A 577 16.53 -16.78 10.19
C ASP A 577 15.44 -17.72 9.61
N HIS A 578 14.24 -17.19 9.33
CA HIS A 578 13.08 -17.94 8.81
C HIS A 578 12.87 -19.30 9.52
N PHE A 579 12.82 -19.23 10.85
CA PHE A 579 12.53 -20.38 11.70
C PHE A 579 11.12 -20.93 11.41
N SER A 580 10.89 -22.23 11.64
CA SER A 580 9.58 -22.85 11.38
C SER A 580 8.46 -22.40 12.34
N LYS A 581 8.81 -21.77 13.48
CA LYS A 581 7.89 -21.15 14.44
C LYS A 581 8.62 -20.17 15.37
N TYR A 582 7.86 -19.41 16.16
CA TYR A 582 8.38 -18.71 17.34
C TYR A 582 8.38 -19.61 18.60
N GLY A 583 9.07 -19.18 19.66
CA GLY A 583 9.29 -19.98 20.87
C GLY A 583 10.39 -21.02 20.71
N ASP A 584 10.38 -22.10 21.48
CA ASP A 584 11.44 -23.10 21.46
C ASP A 584 11.46 -23.91 20.15
N VAL A 585 12.57 -23.79 19.40
CA VAL A 585 12.86 -24.49 18.15
C VAL A 585 14.15 -25.29 18.29
N GLU A 586 14.07 -26.60 18.05
CA GLU A 586 15.24 -27.44 17.81
C GLU A 586 15.68 -27.28 16.36
N VAL A 587 16.81 -26.61 16.14
CA VAL A 587 17.47 -26.52 14.83
C VAL A 587 18.43 -27.70 14.69
N GLU A 588 18.42 -28.37 13.55
CA GLU A 588 19.33 -29.48 13.24
C GLU A 588 20.14 -29.19 11.98
N LEU A 589 21.47 -29.23 12.08
CA LEU A 589 22.36 -29.30 10.92
C LEU A 589 22.49 -30.76 10.51
N GLU A 590 21.65 -31.20 9.56
CA GLU A 590 21.58 -32.59 9.13
C GLU A 590 22.87 -33.04 8.46
N ASP A 591 23.40 -32.22 7.54
CA ASP A 591 24.53 -32.54 6.67
C ASP A 591 25.26 -31.26 6.22
N ILE A 592 26.51 -31.41 5.80
CA ILE A 592 27.31 -30.39 5.13
C ILE A 592 27.73 -30.98 3.80
N LYS A 593 27.37 -30.32 2.70
CA LYS A 593 27.60 -30.83 1.36
C LYS A 593 28.74 -30.08 0.68
N LYS A 594 29.78 -30.80 0.28
CA LYS A 594 30.89 -30.32 -0.57
C LYS A 594 31.42 -31.48 -1.43
N LEU A 595 31.66 -31.25 -2.72
CA LEU A 595 32.29 -32.22 -3.62
C LEU A 595 33.69 -32.61 -3.09
N GLY A 596 34.01 -33.91 -3.07
CA GLY A 596 35.29 -34.43 -2.56
C GLY A 596 35.42 -34.53 -1.04
N PHE A 597 34.38 -34.16 -0.28
CA PHE A 597 34.37 -34.26 1.18
C PHE A 597 33.18 -35.08 1.69
N LYS A 598 33.38 -35.72 2.83
CA LYS A 598 32.34 -36.39 3.60
C LYS A 598 32.41 -35.92 5.05
N PHE A 599 31.36 -35.27 5.53
CA PHE A 599 31.32 -34.71 6.88
C PHE A 599 30.66 -35.69 7.85
N ASP A 600 31.35 -35.99 8.96
CA ASP A 600 30.72 -36.59 10.13
C ASP A 600 30.44 -35.48 11.14
N ILE A 601 29.19 -35.30 11.55
CA ILE A 601 28.74 -34.13 12.29
C ILE A 601 28.21 -34.55 13.67
N SER A 602 28.99 -34.23 14.69
CA SER A 602 28.61 -34.42 16.09
C SER A 602 27.76 -33.24 16.62
N ASN A 603 26.89 -33.53 17.58
CA ASN A 603 26.02 -32.56 18.27
C ASN A 603 25.09 -31.75 17.34
N LYS A 604 24.57 -32.36 16.27
CA LYS A 604 23.81 -31.72 15.17
C LYS A 604 22.67 -30.78 15.59
N LYS A 605 22.07 -31.00 16.77
CA LYS A 605 20.85 -30.35 17.26
C LYS A 605 21.15 -29.25 18.30
N VAL A 606 20.55 -28.07 18.12
CA VAL A 606 20.69 -26.92 19.02
C VAL A 606 19.35 -26.20 19.20
N ASN A 607 18.97 -25.93 20.45
CA ASN A 607 17.73 -25.24 20.78
C ASN A 607 17.88 -23.71 20.81
N PHE A 608 16.98 -23.03 20.12
CA PHE A 608 16.81 -21.57 20.14
C PHE A 608 15.40 -21.24 20.63
N ASN A 609 15.28 -20.26 21.54
CA ASN A 609 13.99 -19.63 21.83
C ASN A 609 13.87 -18.44 20.86
N VAL A 610 12.95 -18.54 19.91
CA VAL A 610 12.81 -17.63 18.78
C VAL A 610 11.78 -16.55 19.09
N ILE A 611 12.27 -15.34 19.35
CA ILE A 611 11.47 -14.20 19.82
C ILE A 611 11.10 -13.32 18.61
N LYS A 612 9.81 -12.98 18.49
CA LYS A 612 9.33 -11.92 17.60
C LYS A 612 9.36 -10.57 18.32
N ASN A 613 9.81 -9.51 17.67
CA ASN A 613 9.62 -8.16 18.22
C ASN A 613 8.13 -7.84 18.39
N GLN A 614 7.81 -7.06 19.43
CA GLN A 614 6.44 -6.58 19.64
C GLN A 614 6.04 -5.63 18.51
N LYS A 615 4.76 -5.71 18.10
CA LYS A 615 4.17 -4.77 17.13
C LYS A 615 4.30 -3.34 17.68
N PRO A 616 4.73 -2.35 16.87
CA PRO A 616 4.83 -0.97 17.31
C PRO A 616 3.50 -0.43 17.85
N ALA A 617 3.62 0.43 18.86
CA ALA A 617 2.54 1.22 19.43
C ALA A 617 2.76 2.72 19.15
N ALA A 618 3.24 3.02 17.94
CA ALA A 618 3.48 4.39 17.50
C ALA A 618 2.16 5.12 17.25
N THR A 619 2.23 6.44 17.18
CA THR A 619 1.11 7.32 16.80
C THR A 619 1.55 8.26 15.69
N ILE A 620 0.62 8.61 14.79
CA ILE A 620 0.84 9.64 13.76
C ILE A 620 -0.11 10.81 13.98
N ASN A 621 0.35 12.01 13.70
CA ASN A 621 -0.46 13.22 13.63
C ASN A 621 -0.08 13.98 12.35
N ALA A 622 -1.02 14.26 11.48
CA ALA A 622 -0.83 15.15 10.35
C ALA A 622 -0.47 16.56 10.82
N VAL A 623 0.43 17.22 10.10
CA VAL A 623 0.93 18.58 10.42
C VAL A 623 1.03 19.45 9.16
N GLY A 624 0.22 19.12 8.15
CA GLY A 624 0.19 19.81 6.86
C GLY A 624 -0.47 19.00 5.74
N GLU A 625 -0.37 19.51 4.52
CA GLU A 625 -0.99 18.95 3.29
C GLU A 625 -0.40 17.62 2.83
N ASN A 626 0.87 17.37 3.15
CA ASN A 626 1.67 16.20 2.76
C ASN A 626 2.68 15.82 3.86
N ARG A 627 2.36 16.10 5.14
CA ARG A 627 3.29 16.01 6.28
C ARG A 627 2.66 15.31 7.48
N ILE A 628 3.40 14.40 8.13
CA ILE A 628 3.00 13.81 9.42
C ILE A 628 4.14 13.88 10.43
N LYS A 629 3.80 14.03 11.70
CA LYS A 629 4.68 13.76 12.84
C LYS A 629 4.41 12.35 13.36
N VAL A 630 5.44 11.53 13.48
CA VAL A 630 5.38 10.18 14.05
C VAL A 630 6.00 10.20 15.46
N SER A 631 5.37 9.54 16.43
CA SER A 631 5.82 9.48 17.83
C SER A 631 5.69 8.06 18.39
N GLY A 632 6.53 7.70 19.36
CA GLY A 632 6.68 6.32 19.85
C GLY A 632 7.65 5.48 19.01
N VAL A 633 8.61 6.11 18.33
CA VAL A 633 9.53 5.46 17.37
C VAL A 633 11.01 5.63 17.75
N ASN A 634 11.88 4.79 17.21
CA ASN A 634 13.32 4.83 17.42
C ASN A 634 14.08 4.18 16.26
N SER A 635 15.42 4.22 16.28
CA SER A 635 16.28 3.73 15.18
C SER A 635 16.28 2.22 14.95
N ASN A 636 15.64 1.40 15.80
CA ASN A 636 15.34 -0.01 15.51
C ASN A 636 13.99 -0.19 14.79
N MET A 637 13.22 0.88 14.60
CA MET A 637 12.00 0.88 13.79
C MET A 637 12.26 1.44 12.40
N GLU A 638 11.45 0.99 11.46
CA GLU A 638 11.42 1.48 10.09
C GLU A 638 9.98 1.67 9.60
N TYR A 639 9.82 2.58 8.65
CA TYR A 639 8.55 2.96 8.05
C TYR A 639 8.59 2.89 6.53
N ARG A 640 7.41 2.88 5.92
CA ARG A 640 7.20 3.20 4.52
C ARG A 640 5.82 3.80 4.29
N ASN A 641 5.62 4.35 3.11
CA ASN A 641 4.33 4.78 2.61
C ASN A 641 4.00 3.97 1.34
N ASN A 642 2.78 3.44 1.29
CA ASN A 642 2.31 2.45 0.33
C ASN A 642 3.29 1.25 0.19
N SER A 643 3.86 1.03 -1.00
CA SER A 643 4.79 -0.08 -1.25
C SER A 643 6.22 0.36 -1.54
N ASN A 644 6.59 1.57 -1.11
CA ASN A 644 7.95 2.07 -1.24
C ASN A 644 8.92 1.28 -0.34
N GLU A 645 10.23 1.37 -0.61
CA GLU A 645 11.25 0.74 0.24
C GLU A 645 11.17 1.25 1.69
N TRP A 646 11.50 0.37 2.64
CA TRP A 646 11.53 0.66 4.07
C TRP A 646 12.68 1.62 4.42
N LYS A 647 12.41 2.55 5.35
CA LYS A 647 13.35 3.58 5.82
C LYS A 647 13.40 3.56 7.34
N SER A 648 14.60 3.51 7.93
CA SER A 648 14.74 3.62 9.39
C SER A 648 14.30 5.00 9.89
N PHE A 649 13.74 5.07 11.10
CA PHE A 649 13.63 6.35 11.81
C PHE A 649 15.00 6.79 12.35
N GLU A 650 15.21 8.10 12.46
CA GLU A 650 16.43 8.67 13.03
C GLU A 650 16.27 8.92 14.53
N HIS A 651 15.11 9.43 14.94
CA HIS A 651 14.78 9.77 16.32
C HIS A 651 13.27 9.67 16.57
N ASP A 652 12.86 9.72 17.85
CA ASP A 652 11.45 9.83 18.21
C ASP A 652 10.87 11.21 17.87
N ASN A 653 9.54 11.34 17.78
CA ASN A 653 8.85 12.59 17.47
C ASN A 653 9.21 13.18 16.07
N GLN A 654 9.76 12.36 15.16
CA GLN A 654 10.22 12.77 13.82
C GLN A 654 9.07 13.25 12.93
N VAL A 655 9.30 14.35 12.20
CA VAL A 655 8.40 14.86 11.16
C VAL A 655 8.85 14.30 9.82
N LEU A 656 7.90 13.86 9.02
CA LEU A 656 8.10 13.28 7.69
C LEU A 656 7.32 14.08 6.67
N ASP A 657 8.04 14.60 5.67
CA ASP A 657 7.48 15.31 4.52
C ASP A 657 7.26 14.34 3.33
N LYS A 658 6.46 14.77 2.35
CA LYS A 658 6.13 13.99 1.13
C LYS A 658 5.43 12.66 1.45
N VAL A 659 4.49 12.70 2.39
CA VAL A 659 3.59 11.59 2.72
C VAL A 659 2.42 11.59 1.74
N PHE A 660 2.19 10.47 1.05
CA PHE A 660 1.08 10.29 0.12
C PHE A 660 -0.08 9.50 0.76
N LEU A 661 -1.27 9.61 0.16
CA LEU A 661 -2.48 8.92 0.59
C LEU A 661 -2.36 7.40 0.46
N GLY A 662 -3.16 6.67 1.23
CA GLY A 662 -3.07 5.20 1.32
C GLY A 662 -2.33 4.76 2.58
N ASN A 663 -1.62 3.63 2.54
CA ASN A 663 -1.06 3.05 3.76
C ASN A 663 0.21 3.79 4.20
N PHE A 664 0.37 4.00 5.51
CA PHE A 664 1.64 4.29 6.16
C PHE A 664 1.93 3.13 7.13
N SER A 665 3.03 2.41 6.90
CA SER A 665 3.37 1.17 7.60
C SER A 665 4.59 1.40 8.49
N ILE A 666 4.59 0.88 9.72
CA ILE A 666 5.72 0.90 10.66
C ILE A 666 5.98 -0.52 11.19
N ARG A 667 7.25 -0.93 11.32
CA ARG A 667 7.64 -2.17 12.04
C ARG A 667 8.94 -2.00 12.81
N VAL A 668 9.18 -2.86 13.79
CA VAL A 668 10.53 -3.06 14.36
C VAL A 668 11.29 -3.98 13.41
N LYS A 669 12.51 -3.59 13.01
CA LYS A 669 13.37 -4.38 12.13
C LYS A 669 14.01 -5.55 12.89
N ASN A 670 14.76 -6.39 12.17
CA ASN A 670 15.55 -7.44 12.82
C ASN A 670 16.57 -6.86 13.81
N THR A 671 16.75 -7.55 14.93
CA THR A 671 17.64 -7.11 16.04
C THR A 671 18.66 -8.21 16.34
N ASN A 672 19.57 -7.98 17.30
CA ASN A 672 20.52 -9.04 17.72
C ASN A 672 19.81 -10.29 18.28
N ASN A 673 18.67 -10.12 18.96
CA ASN A 673 18.03 -11.16 19.76
C ASN A 673 16.57 -11.49 19.37
N SER A 674 15.96 -10.74 18.45
CA SER A 674 14.55 -10.88 18.08
C SER A 674 14.34 -10.62 16.58
N LEU A 675 13.47 -11.42 15.95
CA LEU A 675 13.01 -11.27 14.56
C LEU A 675 12.14 -10.02 14.39
N GLU A 676 11.91 -9.56 13.16
CA GLU A 676 11.06 -8.39 12.88
C GLU A 676 9.64 -8.51 13.48
N SER A 677 9.00 -7.36 13.74
CA SER A 677 7.64 -7.33 14.31
C SER A 677 6.56 -7.53 13.26
N ASP A 678 5.33 -7.79 13.71
CA ASP A 678 4.15 -7.50 12.88
C ASP A 678 4.10 -6.00 12.53
N ILE A 679 3.52 -5.67 11.38
CA ILE A 679 3.40 -4.29 10.90
C ILE A 679 2.26 -3.56 11.63
N GLN A 680 2.50 -2.30 12.01
CA GLN A 680 1.48 -1.32 12.38
C GLN A 680 1.17 -0.43 11.17
N ASP A 681 -0.04 -0.56 10.62
CA ASP A 681 -0.52 0.24 9.49
C ASP A 681 -1.48 1.35 9.94
N PHE A 682 -1.39 2.48 9.27
CA PHE A 682 -2.33 3.61 9.32
C PHE A 682 -2.82 3.90 7.90
N VAL A 683 -4.07 4.32 7.74
CA VAL A 683 -4.59 4.80 6.45
C VAL A 683 -4.52 6.33 6.44
N ILE A 684 -3.67 6.89 5.59
CA ILE A 684 -3.54 8.32 5.37
C ILE A 684 -4.67 8.80 4.45
N THR A 685 -5.52 9.68 4.97
CA THR A 685 -6.56 10.39 4.21
C THR A 685 -6.17 11.85 3.99
N LYS A 686 -7.00 12.61 3.28
CA LYS A 686 -6.85 14.06 3.11
C LYS A 686 -8.19 14.73 3.39
N GLY A 687 -8.15 15.87 4.08
CA GLY A 687 -9.31 16.68 4.40
C GLY A 687 -10.10 17.02 3.14
N ARG A 688 -11.43 17.06 3.27
CA ARG A 688 -12.37 17.25 2.15
C ARG A 688 -11.97 18.43 1.26
N ASP A 689 -12.18 18.26 -0.04
CA ASP A 689 -12.10 19.37 -1.00
C ASP A 689 -13.06 20.50 -0.59
N LEU A 690 -12.61 21.73 -0.74
CA LEU A 690 -13.36 22.94 -0.42
C LEU A 690 -13.95 23.62 -1.66
N ASP A 691 -13.61 23.16 -2.88
CA ASP A 691 -14.22 23.62 -4.11
C ASP A 691 -15.75 23.46 -4.06
N LYS A 692 -16.47 24.47 -4.59
CA LYS A 692 -17.93 24.63 -4.53
C LYS A 692 -18.53 24.71 -3.10
N ILE A 693 -17.82 24.32 -2.05
CA ILE A 693 -18.25 24.45 -0.65
C ILE A 693 -17.95 25.88 -0.15
N VAL A 694 -16.69 26.29 -0.16
CA VAL A 694 -16.29 27.63 0.30
C VAL A 694 -16.48 28.63 -0.84
N LYS A 695 -17.21 29.71 -0.56
CA LYS A 695 -17.57 30.76 -1.53
C LYS A 695 -17.29 32.13 -0.92
N LYS A 696 -16.80 33.07 -1.73
CA LYS A 696 -16.79 34.50 -1.36
C LYS A 696 -18.19 35.07 -1.60
N TYR A 697 -18.72 35.73 -0.58
CA TYR A 697 -20.03 36.36 -0.58
C TYR A 697 -19.84 37.85 -0.31
N ASN A 698 -20.39 38.71 -1.17
CA ASN A 698 -20.05 40.13 -1.23
C ASN A 698 -18.52 40.36 -1.37
N SER A 699 -17.99 41.51 -0.94
CA SER A 699 -16.55 41.84 -1.06
C SER A 699 -15.65 41.13 -0.04
N ASN A 700 -16.12 40.95 1.20
CA ASN A 700 -15.26 40.68 2.37
C ASN A 700 -15.66 39.48 3.26
N MET A 701 -16.61 38.65 2.84
CA MET A 701 -17.07 37.49 3.63
C MET A 701 -16.87 36.17 2.90
N LEU A 702 -16.49 35.14 3.65
CA LEU A 702 -16.52 33.74 3.24
C LEU A 702 -17.71 33.04 3.87
N ILE A 703 -18.37 32.18 3.09
CA ILE A 703 -19.42 31.26 3.51
C ILE A 703 -19.02 29.82 3.16
N GLY A 704 -19.65 28.82 3.77
CA GLY A 704 -19.26 27.42 3.59
C GLY A 704 -18.12 26.96 4.48
N VAL A 705 -17.58 27.85 5.32
CA VAL A 705 -16.55 27.54 6.32
C VAL A 705 -17.16 26.93 7.58
N ASP A 706 -16.36 26.19 8.36
CA ASP A 706 -16.78 25.59 9.63
C ASP A 706 -15.58 25.31 10.55
N SER A 707 -15.82 24.69 11.71
CA SER A 707 -14.80 24.47 12.74
C SER A 707 -13.78 23.35 12.47
N THR A 708 -13.78 22.72 11.29
CA THR A 708 -12.65 21.87 10.85
C THR A 708 -11.72 22.61 9.89
N MET A 709 -11.93 23.91 9.67
CA MET A 709 -11.15 24.72 8.73
C MET A 709 -10.24 25.71 9.45
N GLU A 710 -9.17 26.08 8.77
CA GLU A 710 -8.20 27.08 9.21
C GLU A 710 -7.88 28.06 8.08
N TYR A 711 -7.50 29.29 8.43
CA TYR A 711 -7.12 30.34 7.47
C TYR A 711 -5.88 31.09 7.92
N ARG A 712 -5.13 31.66 6.97
CA ARG A 712 -4.03 32.59 7.25
C ARG A 712 -3.87 33.63 6.16
N LEU A 713 -3.20 34.74 6.48
CA LEU A 713 -2.62 35.60 5.44
C LEU A 713 -1.54 34.79 4.70
N LYS A 714 -1.47 34.96 3.38
CA LYS A 714 -0.56 34.22 2.49
C LYS A 714 0.89 34.18 2.96
N ASP A 715 1.40 35.27 3.51
CA ASP A 715 2.79 35.43 3.93
C ASP A 715 3.02 35.18 5.44
N ALA A 716 1.97 34.86 6.21
CA ALA A 716 2.06 34.49 7.62
C ALA A 716 2.32 32.97 7.78
N THR A 717 3.09 32.55 8.79
CA THR A 717 3.37 31.12 9.04
C THR A 717 2.23 30.39 9.75
N GLU A 718 1.61 31.04 10.73
CA GLU A 718 0.62 30.43 11.60
C GLU A 718 -0.78 30.37 10.97
N TRP A 719 -1.47 29.25 11.19
CA TRP A 719 -2.86 29.06 10.80
C TRP A 719 -3.82 29.44 11.93
N THR A 720 -4.91 30.13 11.60
CA THR A 720 -5.96 30.56 12.54
C THR A 720 -7.18 29.64 12.39
N PRO A 721 -7.60 28.90 13.44
CA PRO A 721 -8.80 28.08 13.39
C PRO A 721 -10.07 28.90 13.16
N ILE A 722 -10.97 28.40 12.30
CA ILE A 722 -12.31 28.95 12.12
C ILE A 722 -13.25 28.38 13.18
N THR A 723 -14.21 29.17 13.65
CA THR A 723 -15.19 28.78 14.70
C THR A 723 -16.64 29.14 14.36
N THR A 724 -16.89 29.61 13.14
CA THR A 724 -18.18 30.18 12.67
C THR A 724 -18.54 29.63 11.30
N THR A 725 -19.83 29.67 10.92
CA THR A 725 -20.29 29.27 9.56
C THR A 725 -20.08 30.36 8.50
N LYS A 726 -19.68 31.57 8.92
CA LYS A 726 -19.37 32.72 8.07
C LYS A 726 -18.20 33.51 8.64
N LEU A 727 -17.15 33.74 7.85
CA LEU A 727 -15.94 34.47 8.26
C LEU A 727 -15.86 35.81 7.51
N THR A 728 -15.70 36.92 8.22
CA THR A 728 -15.44 38.23 7.59
C THR A 728 -13.98 38.58 7.78
N LEU A 729 -13.36 39.09 6.74
CA LEU A 729 -11.92 39.35 6.67
C LEU A 729 -11.67 40.84 6.35
N ASN A 730 -10.50 41.32 6.74
CA ASN A 730 -10.00 42.63 6.31
C ASN A 730 -9.45 42.50 4.86
N PRO A 731 -9.19 43.60 4.14
CA PRO A 731 -8.54 43.55 2.83
C PRO A 731 -7.19 42.80 2.88
N GLY A 732 -6.94 41.91 1.91
CA GLY A 732 -5.75 41.06 1.89
C GLY A 732 -5.88 39.79 1.04
N GLU A 733 -4.75 39.08 0.87
CA GLU A 733 -4.67 37.78 0.21
C GLU A 733 -4.55 36.67 1.26
N TYR A 734 -5.55 35.80 1.32
CA TYR A 734 -5.69 34.75 2.33
C TYR A 734 -5.67 33.35 1.72
N LEU A 735 -5.22 32.40 2.53
CA LEU A 735 -5.30 30.96 2.28
C LEU A 735 -6.29 30.34 3.26
N VAL A 736 -7.08 29.36 2.80
CA VAL A 736 -8.11 28.65 3.58
C VAL A 736 -8.05 27.16 3.27
N ARG A 737 -8.05 26.30 4.29
CA ARG A 737 -8.04 24.83 4.11
C ARG A 737 -8.77 24.09 5.24
N VAL A 738 -9.02 22.80 5.06
CA VAL A 738 -9.35 21.88 6.16
C VAL A 738 -8.08 21.64 6.96
N ALA A 739 -8.14 21.85 8.28
CA ALA A 739 -7.01 21.65 9.18
C ALA A 739 -6.62 20.16 9.28
N PRO A 740 -5.33 19.83 9.46
CA PRO A 740 -4.88 18.45 9.60
C PRO A 740 -5.39 17.82 10.91
N ASN A 741 -5.72 16.52 10.88
CA ASN A 741 -6.42 15.84 11.98
C ASN A 741 -6.05 14.35 12.09
N ASN A 742 -5.29 13.95 13.12
CA ASN A 742 -4.85 12.56 13.33
C ASN A 742 -4.13 11.98 12.08
N ASN A 743 -4.76 11.05 11.35
CA ASN A 743 -4.26 10.44 10.11
C ASN A 743 -4.76 11.13 8.82
N GLU A 744 -5.55 12.20 8.95
CA GLU A 744 -6.05 13.03 7.84
C GLU A 744 -5.12 14.22 7.61
N LEU A 745 -4.45 14.25 6.45
CA LEU A 745 -3.68 15.40 5.98
C LEU A 745 -4.60 16.61 5.77
N ALA A 746 -4.06 17.83 5.92
CA ALA A 746 -4.80 19.05 5.61
C ALA A 746 -5.28 19.02 4.15
N SER A 747 -6.43 19.63 3.81
CA SER A 747 -6.84 19.76 2.40
C SER A 747 -5.83 20.62 1.65
N GLU A 748 -5.84 20.55 0.31
CA GLU A 748 -5.19 21.61 -0.49
C GLU A 748 -5.72 22.98 -0.03
N ALA A 749 -4.85 23.97 0.08
CA ALA A 749 -5.26 25.34 0.38
C ALA A 749 -5.95 25.98 -0.84
N LEU A 750 -7.04 26.72 -0.59
CA LEU A 750 -7.65 27.62 -1.55
C LEU A 750 -7.29 29.08 -1.24
N LYS A 751 -7.09 29.88 -2.28
CA LYS A 751 -6.81 31.31 -2.20
C LYS A 751 -8.09 32.15 -2.25
N VAL A 752 -8.15 33.23 -1.47
CA VAL A 752 -9.12 34.32 -1.68
C VAL A 752 -8.42 35.68 -1.62
N VAL A 753 -8.88 36.60 -2.48
CA VAL A 753 -8.54 38.02 -2.38
C VAL A 753 -9.76 38.78 -1.85
N ILE A 754 -9.55 39.46 -0.74
CA ILE A 754 -10.50 40.35 -0.07
C ILE A 754 -10.11 41.79 -0.40
N SER A 755 -11.09 42.55 -0.87
CA SER A 755 -10.97 43.93 -1.40
C SER A 755 -11.59 44.94 -0.44
#